data_AF-A0A2T5J5U2-F1
#
_entry.id   AF-A0A2T5J5U2-F1
#
_cell.length_a   1.000
_cell.length_b   1.000
_cell.length_c   1.000
_cell.angle_alpha   90.00
_cell.angle_beta   90.00
_cell.angle_gamma   90.00
#
_symmetry.space_group_name_H-M   'P 1'
#
loop_
_entity.id
_entity.type
_entity.pdbx_description
1 polymer ?
#
loop_
_entity_poly.entity_id
_entity_poly.type
_entity_poly.pdbx_seq_one_letter_code
_entity_poly.pdbx_strand_id
1 'polypeptide(L)'
;MNLYFNRFKISACFLSCLLLFCGKQAHSQQVNTEKPWSFWWWMGNAVNEKDIKYNLEHFKNAGLGGVHIIPIYGVKGTEKQFLPFLGDRYMKMVKYTIAEAKKLGLGVDMTTGTGWPFGGPNITKAESAEKWVYNNGQFTGTSTKQQVKRAAPGGEGYVLDPYSAPLMEHYLARFDSAFAKKNPGLRAMYQDSYEVYGANWSANFLTEFKKRRGYDLRDVAKIFLDSTDNPQGRLVKMDYQQTLSEMLYDANKVWTEWSTKRGMITRYQAHGSPGNLLDLYSLANVPETEAFGSSNFPIPGLRVDHDYRDWSSGRPNPLLMKFASSASDLYGKKLTSSETFTWLANHFKVSLSQAKPQADEVFTAGINHIFFHGTTYSPQNDPYPGWLFYASTHFGPTSHFYNQLPLFTKYIQNCQHILQNSKPDNDVLIYFPIQDVWAEQGGKLSTAYQLDAHHTEIWLNSHPFGKLSGQLKKEGYSFDYASDRVLGNLKVVGGKLVAPGASYKVLVVPACNYMPLATLDRLLQLGKQGATIIFENNLPKEVMGYGDHEGKTKQFEQQKGAMKADESHFMVTGNVEKVLNGKGVLQEMIGGEGLSFIRKNQNGHKVYFITNLGNQFKEGWVSLTAGDAAHLSGYDPLTGRKFNFAGRKHGAQSQIWLQLLPGQSCFVMQDAATHLVSTAAPKDYAAFKVDTKWTLQFLQGRPAYHQSFHIDTLQSWTNLSDTAKFYTGTARYSASFNVPKSVTDKKDLVIDLGTVNESASVKINGKAIGTAWSIPFRLKIPSGMLAAGKNTIEITVTNLSSNYMRVYDKEHPEWKKFYDINIADIAYTPFDASKWPIMPSGISANNLKILYR
;
A
#
# COMPACT_ATOMS: atom_id res chain seq x y z
N MET A 1 -18.81 57.32 50.74
CA MET A 1 -19.73 57.35 51.89
C MET A 1 -20.86 56.39 51.59
N ASN A 2 -21.05 55.41 52.48
CA ASN A 2 -22.13 54.42 52.58
C ASN A 2 -22.21 53.25 51.59
N LEU A 3 -21.75 52.12 52.15
CA LEU A 3 -22.05 50.74 51.84
C LEU A 3 -23.50 50.33 52.24
N TYR A 4 -23.91 49.18 51.67
CA TYR A 4 -24.89 48.20 52.14
C TYR A 4 -26.40 48.48 51.96
N PHE A 5 -27.06 47.70 51.09
CA PHE A 5 -28.07 46.71 51.51
C PHE A 5 -28.26 45.58 50.45
N ASN A 6 -28.44 44.36 50.99
CA ASN A 6 -28.49 42.98 50.45
C ASN A 6 -29.28 42.70 49.15
N ARG A 7 -28.74 41.91 48.19
CA ARG A 7 -28.82 40.41 48.02
C ARG A 7 -30.23 39.82 47.81
N PHE A 8 -30.54 39.32 46.60
CA PHE A 8 -30.65 37.88 46.22
C PHE A 8 -31.48 37.64 44.93
N LYS A 9 -31.01 36.67 44.12
CA LYS A 9 -31.66 35.92 43.03
C LYS A 9 -31.88 36.63 41.68
N ILE A 10 -31.04 36.27 40.68
CA ILE A 10 -31.48 35.73 39.38
C ILE A 10 -30.35 34.81 38.85
N SER A 11 -30.80 33.69 38.30
CA SER A 11 -30.11 32.43 38.09
C SER A 11 -28.95 32.46 37.10
N ALA A 12 -27.91 31.71 37.48
CA ALA A 12 -26.89 31.18 36.58
C ALA A 12 -27.53 30.25 35.54
N CYS A 13 -27.39 30.59 34.26
CA CYS A 13 -27.67 29.68 33.15
C CYS A 13 -26.95 30.12 31.86
N PHE A 14 -25.67 30.48 31.95
CA PHE A 14 -24.84 30.78 30.77
C PHE A 14 -23.35 30.63 31.09
N LEU A 15 -22.90 29.45 31.52
CA LEU A 15 -21.47 29.09 31.49
C LEU A 15 -21.25 27.58 31.73
N SER A 16 -21.87 26.72 30.91
CA SER A 16 -21.60 25.28 30.96
C SER A 16 -22.03 24.57 29.66
N CYS A 17 -21.45 24.96 28.52
CA CYS A 17 -21.59 24.21 27.25
C CYS A 17 -20.31 24.23 26.38
N LEU A 18 -19.15 24.49 26.98
CA LEU A 18 -17.84 24.34 26.36
C LEU A 18 -16.97 23.57 27.35
N LEU A 19 -16.46 22.42 26.92
CA LEU A 19 -15.80 21.36 27.71
C LEU A 19 -16.78 20.24 28.12
N LEU A 20 -16.98 19.28 27.21
CA LEU A 20 -17.02 17.83 27.45
C LEU A 20 -17.43 17.08 26.15
N PHE A 21 -16.67 17.28 25.07
CA PHE A 21 -16.44 16.20 24.11
C PHE A 21 -15.07 15.60 24.40
N CYS A 22 -14.88 15.15 25.64
CA CYS A 22 -13.91 14.12 25.92
C CYS A 22 -14.59 12.81 25.48
N GLY A 23 -14.52 12.52 24.18
CA GLY A 23 -14.84 11.18 23.69
C GLY A 23 -14.05 10.20 24.54
N LYS A 24 -14.75 9.24 25.15
CA LYS A 24 -14.09 8.10 25.79
C LYS A 24 -13.20 7.48 24.72
N GLN A 25 -11.91 7.77 24.77
CA GLN A 25 -10.92 7.13 23.93
C GLN A 25 -10.98 5.66 24.33
N ALA A 26 -11.63 4.85 23.50
CA ALA A 26 -11.60 3.40 23.67
C ALA A 26 -10.14 3.03 23.88
N HIS A 27 -9.84 2.33 24.97
CA HIS A 27 -8.51 1.79 25.24
C HIS A 27 -8.23 0.66 24.22
N SER A 28 -8.08 1.02 22.95
CA SER A 28 -7.36 0.20 22.00
C SER A 28 -5.91 0.10 22.46
N GLN A 29 -5.28 -1.01 22.13
CA GLN A 29 -3.91 -1.27 22.52
C GLN A 29 -3.01 -0.12 22.04
N GLN A 30 -2.20 0.46 22.93
CA GLN A 30 -1.18 1.43 22.52
C GLN A 30 -0.09 0.66 21.77
N VAL A 31 -0.15 0.70 20.44
CA VAL A 31 0.69 -0.10 19.55
C VAL A 31 1.53 0.78 18.65
N ASN A 32 2.70 0.27 18.27
CA ASN A 32 3.57 0.99 17.36
C ASN A 32 3.13 0.73 15.91
N THR A 33 2.40 1.70 15.33
CA THR A 33 1.98 1.67 13.92
C THR A 33 3.08 2.13 12.98
N GLU A 34 4.14 2.76 13.50
CA GLU A 34 5.30 3.17 12.69
C GLU A 34 6.10 1.96 12.24
N LYS A 35 6.03 0.82 12.92
CA LYS A 35 6.59 -0.44 12.42
C LYS A 35 5.65 -1.09 11.38
N PRO A 36 6.16 -1.84 10.40
CA PRO A 36 5.30 -2.68 9.55
C PRO A 36 4.65 -3.78 10.37
N TRP A 37 3.47 -4.19 9.94
CA TRP A 37 2.73 -5.32 10.51
C TRP A 37 2.69 -6.46 9.49
N SER A 38 2.12 -7.60 9.84
CA SER A 38 2.08 -8.76 8.94
C SER A 38 0.74 -9.49 9.00
N PHE A 39 0.29 -9.94 7.84
CA PHE A 39 -0.80 -10.92 7.71
C PHE A 39 -0.31 -12.24 8.30
N TRP A 40 -1.10 -12.80 9.22
CA TRP A 40 -0.78 -14.02 9.95
C TRP A 40 -1.81 -15.10 9.67
N TRP A 41 -1.52 -15.92 8.67
CA TRP A 41 -2.37 -17.01 8.21
C TRP A 41 -2.44 -18.13 9.23
N TRP A 42 -3.62 -18.35 9.81
CA TRP A 42 -3.92 -19.43 10.75
C TRP A 42 -4.52 -20.61 10.00
N MET A 43 -3.65 -21.50 9.52
CA MET A 43 -4.04 -22.66 8.73
C MET A 43 -4.87 -23.64 9.58
N GLY A 44 -6.14 -23.83 9.22
CA GLY A 44 -7.09 -24.71 9.92
C GLY A 44 -7.39 -24.24 11.35
N ASN A 45 -6.94 -23.03 11.69
CA ASN A 45 -6.76 -22.56 13.05
C ASN A 45 -6.04 -23.58 13.96
N ALA A 46 -5.17 -24.41 13.41
CA ALA A 46 -4.43 -25.46 14.10
C ALA A 46 -3.29 -24.87 14.94
N VAL A 47 -3.65 -24.03 15.91
CA VAL A 47 -2.72 -23.24 16.71
C VAL A 47 -2.75 -23.66 18.18
N ASN A 48 -1.62 -23.48 18.86
CA ASN A 48 -1.50 -23.72 20.30
C ASN A 48 -0.67 -22.61 20.98
N GLU A 49 -0.78 -22.51 22.31
CA GLU A 49 -0.14 -21.46 23.10
C GLU A 49 1.39 -21.41 22.93
N LYS A 50 2.05 -22.58 22.89
CA LYS A 50 3.51 -22.68 22.77
C LYS A 50 4.00 -22.11 21.43
N ASP A 51 3.39 -22.55 20.34
CA ASP A 51 3.80 -22.13 19.00
C ASP A 51 3.35 -20.70 18.70
N ILE A 52 2.20 -20.24 19.22
CA ILE A 52 1.79 -18.82 19.16
C ILE A 52 2.88 -17.94 19.79
N LYS A 53 3.33 -18.28 21.00
CA LYS A 53 4.40 -17.54 21.67
C LYS A 53 5.68 -17.52 20.85
N TYR A 54 6.11 -18.69 20.35
CA TYR A 54 7.28 -18.81 19.47
C TYR A 54 7.19 -17.89 18.24
N ASN A 55 6.06 -17.92 17.52
CA ASN A 55 5.86 -17.07 16.34
C ASN A 55 5.90 -15.58 16.70
N LEU A 56 5.20 -15.17 17.77
CA LEU A 56 5.17 -13.77 18.20
C LEU A 56 6.55 -13.25 18.65
N GLU A 57 7.36 -14.07 19.33
CA GLU A 57 8.75 -13.73 19.67
C GLU A 57 9.60 -13.50 18.42
N HIS A 58 9.45 -14.35 17.41
CA HIS A 58 10.12 -14.16 16.11
C HIS A 58 9.66 -12.88 15.39
N PHE A 59 8.36 -12.58 15.39
CA PHE A 59 7.82 -11.35 14.81
C PHE A 59 8.34 -10.10 15.53
N LYS A 60 8.43 -10.14 16.85
CA LYS A 60 9.05 -9.08 17.65
C LYS A 60 10.52 -8.88 17.27
N ASN A 61 11.28 -9.97 17.16
CA ASN A 61 12.71 -9.95 16.81
C ASN A 61 12.94 -9.46 15.38
N ALA A 62 12.04 -9.80 14.44
CA ALA A 62 12.02 -9.29 13.08
C ALA A 62 11.70 -7.78 12.99
N GLY A 63 11.27 -7.17 14.09
CA GLY A 63 10.98 -5.73 14.17
C GLY A 63 9.54 -5.36 13.80
N LEU A 64 8.61 -6.33 13.73
CA LEU A 64 7.20 -6.06 13.45
C LEU A 64 6.53 -5.28 14.60
N GLY A 65 5.50 -4.51 14.25
CA GLY A 65 4.67 -3.74 15.18
C GLY A 65 3.39 -4.45 15.62
N GLY A 66 2.98 -5.48 14.89
CA GLY A 66 1.76 -6.24 15.15
C GLY A 66 1.49 -7.29 14.07
N VAL A 67 0.43 -8.05 14.30
CA VAL A 67 -0.04 -9.14 13.45
C VAL A 67 -1.52 -9.00 13.15
N HIS A 68 -1.96 -9.57 12.04
CA HIS A 68 -3.36 -9.66 11.66
C HIS A 68 -3.72 -11.13 11.53
N ILE A 69 -4.54 -11.65 12.44
CA ILE A 69 -5.00 -13.03 12.43
C ILE A 69 -5.96 -13.23 11.26
N ILE A 70 -5.60 -14.13 10.34
CA ILE A 70 -6.43 -14.51 9.19
C ILE A 70 -6.72 -16.02 9.25
N PRO A 71 -7.91 -16.41 9.71
CA PRO A 71 -8.35 -17.81 9.70
C PRO A 71 -8.49 -18.31 8.27
N ILE A 72 -7.87 -19.44 7.95
CA ILE A 72 -7.90 -20.01 6.59
C ILE A 72 -7.91 -21.55 6.62
N TYR A 73 -8.04 -22.19 5.45
CA TYR A 73 -7.97 -23.65 5.26
C TYR A 73 -6.77 -24.29 5.98
N GLY A 74 -6.83 -25.61 6.21
CA GLY A 74 -5.87 -26.33 7.03
C GLY A 74 -4.61 -26.86 6.36
N VAL A 75 -3.79 -27.53 7.17
CA VAL A 75 -2.68 -28.38 6.73
C VAL A 75 -3.08 -29.85 6.86
N LYS A 76 -2.87 -30.64 5.81
CA LYS A 76 -3.18 -32.07 5.78
C LYS A 76 -2.37 -32.83 6.84
N GLY A 77 -3.01 -33.76 7.52
CA GLY A 77 -2.42 -34.52 8.63
C GLY A 77 -2.52 -33.81 9.99
N THR A 78 -3.10 -32.61 10.05
CA THR A 78 -3.27 -31.83 11.30
C THR A 78 -4.74 -31.60 11.66
N GLU A 79 -5.67 -32.31 11.02
CA GLU A 79 -7.12 -32.11 11.14
C GLU A 79 -7.61 -32.27 12.59
N LYS A 80 -6.99 -33.18 13.37
CA LYS A 80 -7.30 -33.36 14.79
C LYS A 80 -7.00 -32.13 15.66
N GLN A 81 -6.22 -31.19 15.14
CA GLN A 81 -5.85 -29.94 15.80
C GLN A 81 -6.70 -28.76 15.35
N PHE A 82 -7.57 -28.94 14.33
CA PHE A 82 -8.38 -27.85 13.79
C PHE A 82 -9.32 -27.28 14.84
N LEU A 83 -9.39 -25.94 14.87
CA LEU A 83 -10.28 -25.21 15.76
C LEU A 83 -11.37 -24.54 14.92
N PRO A 84 -12.66 -24.88 15.13
CA PRO A 84 -13.75 -24.22 14.43
C PRO A 84 -13.71 -22.70 14.64
N PHE A 85 -13.77 -21.94 13.54
CA PHE A 85 -13.74 -20.50 13.55
C PHE A 85 -14.86 -19.94 14.44
N LEU A 86 -14.49 -18.97 15.30
CA LEU A 86 -15.35 -18.37 16.34
C LEU A 86 -15.84 -19.33 17.44
N GLY A 87 -15.40 -20.60 17.48
CA GLY A 87 -15.68 -21.51 18.59
C GLY A 87 -14.87 -21.18 19.86
N ASP A 88 -15.28 -21.74 21.00
CA ASP A 88 -14.69 -21.41 22.31
C ASP A 88 -13.18 -21.61 22.39
N ARG A 89 -12.67 -22.73 21.84
CA ARG A 89 -11.22 -23.01 21.80
C ARG A 89 -10.48 -22.04 20.88
N TYR A 90 -11.05 -21.68 19.73
CA TYR A 90 -10.50 -20.66 18.84
C TYR A 90 -10.42 -19.31 19.57
N MET A 91 -11.51 -18.88 20.22
CA MET A 91 -11.55 -17.62 20.96
C MET A 91 -10.60 -17.62 22.17
N LYS A 92 -10.34 -18.77 22.79
CA LYS A 92 -9.27 -18.92 23.80
C LYS A 92 -7.90 -18.61 23.20
N MET A 93 -7.59 -19.13 22.02
CA MET A 93 -6.32 -18.87 21.33
C MET A 93 -6.19 -17.41 20.88
N VAL A 94 -7.27 -16.78 20.41
CA VAL A 94 -7.28 -15.34 20.12
C VAL A 94 -6.97 -14.52 21.37
N LYS A 95 -7.61 -14.80 22.51
CA LYS A 95 -7.34 -14.12 23.78
C LYS A 95 -5.91 -14.33 24.26
N TYR A 96 -5.38 -15.55 24.14
CA TYR A 96 -3.98 -15.85 24.45
C TYR A 96 -3.02 -15.04 23.57
N THR A 97 -3.26 -15.02 22.26
CA THR A 97 -2.49 -14.22 21.29
C THR A 97 -2.46 -12.75 21.66
N ILE A 98 -3.62 -12.15 21.97
CA ILE A 98 -3.72 -10.74 22.38
C ILE A 98 -2.91 -10.49 23.65
N ALA A 99 -3.01 -11.37 24.66
CA ALA A 99 -2.27 -11.24 25.91
C ALA A 99 -0.76 -11.34 25.70
N GLU A 100 -0.29 -12.30 24.90
CA GLU A 100 1.14 -12.49 24.63
C GLU A 100 1.71 -11.40 23.73
N ALA A 101 0.98 -11.00 22.69
CA ALA A 101 1.32 -9.86 21.83
C ALA A 101 1.46 -8.58 22.67
N LYS A 102 0.56 -8.34 23.62
CA LYS A 102 0.66 -7.21 24.55
C LYS A 102 1.94 -7.22 25.37
N LYS A 103 2.37 -8.37 25.90
CA LYS A 103 3.66 -8.48 26.63
C LYS A 103 4.86 -8.13 25.75
N LEU A 104 4.78 -8.47 24.45
CA LEU A 104 5.82 -8.19 23.46
C LEU A 104 5.73 -6.79 22.85
N GLY A 105 4.68 -6.03 23.15
CA GLY A 105 4.40 -4.71 22.56
C GLY A 105 3.99 -4.79 21.08
N LEU A 106 3.33 -5.88 20.69
CA LEU A 106 2.75 -6.13 19.37
C LEU A 106 1.24 -5.87 19.39
N GLY A 107 0.72 -5.28 18.31
CA GLY A 107 -0.71 -5.15 18.07
C GLY A 107 -1.35 -6.38 17.44
N VAL A 108 -2.67 -6.53 17.60
CA VAL A 108 -3.44 -7.63 16.98
C VAL A 108 -4.68 -7.10 16.28
N ASP A 109 -4.77 -7.36 14.98
CA ASP A 109 -5.97 -7.20 14.15
C ASP A 109 -6.55 -8.57 13.80
N MET A 110 -7.81 -8.61 13.34
CA MET A 110 -8.44 -9.84 12.89
C MET A 110 -9.38 -9.61 11.71
N THR A 111 -9.41 -10.55 10.76
CA THR A 111 -10.43 -10.56 9.70
C THR A 111 -11.82 -10.72 10.32
N THR A 112 -12.78 -9.91 9.84
CA THR A 112 -14.21 -10.07 10.18
C THR A 112 -14.81 -11.21 9.37
N GLY A 113 -14.19 -12.39 9.43
CA GLY A 113 -14.51 -13.53 8.58
C GLY A 113 -13.37 -14.55 8.58
N THR A 114 -13.46 -15.50 7.65
CA THR A 114 -12.38 -16.44 7.34
C THR A 114 -12.18 -16.46 5.83
N GLY A 115 -10.93 -16.58 5.37
CA GLY A 115 -10.63 -16.33 3.96
C GLY A 115 -11.32 -15.04 3.50
N TRP A 116 -12.04 -15.11 2.38
CA TRP A 116 -12.82 -14.00 1.83
C TRP A 116 -13.83 -14.49 0.78
N PRO A 117 -14.85 -13.70 0.40
CA PRO A 117 -15.37 -12.51 1.07
C PRO A 117 -16.14 -12.84 2.36
N PHE A 118 -16.81 -11.86 2.96
CA PHE A 118 -17.71 -12.07 4.10
C PHE A 118 -18.79 -13.11 3.79
N GLY A 119 -18.92 -14.09 4.68
CA GLY A 119 -19.88 -15.17 4.57
C GLY A 119 -19.61 -16.23 5.63
N GLY A 120 -20.38 -17.30 5.58
CA GLY A 120 -20.21 -18.44 6.47
C GLY A 120 -21.53 -19.15 6.80
N PRO A 121 -21.52 -20.03 7.80
CA PRO A 121 -22.62 -20.96 8.08
C PRO A 121 -23.90 -20.28 8.60
N ASN A 122 -23.82 -19.03 9.07
CA ASN A 122 -24.99 -18.24 9.48
C ASN A 122 -25.70 -17.53 8.32
N ILE A 123 -25.16 -17.62 7.09
CA ILE A 123 -25.80 -17.05 5.90
C ILE A 123 -26.57 -18.15 5.21
N THR A 124 -27.89 -18.01 5.15
CA THR A 124 -28.74 -18.93 4.38
C THR A 124 -28.62 -18.67 2.89
N LYS A 125 -29.08 -19.62 2.07
CA LYS A 125 -29.11 -19.43 0.61
C LYS A 125 -29.93 -18.19 0.18
N ALA A 126 -30.97 -17.82 0.93
CA ALA A 126 -31.80 -16.65 0.64
C ALA A 126 -31.15 -15.32 1.04
N GLU A 127 -30.12 -15.36 1.88
CA GLU A 127 -29.36 -14.18 2.35
C GLU A 127 -28.00 -14.05 1.66
N SER A 128 -27.71 -14.99 0.76
CA SER A 128 -26.45 -15.03 0.02
C SER A 128 -26.42 -14.02 -1.11
N ALA A 129 -25.23 -13.68 -1.58
CA ALA A 129 -25.02 -12.85 -2.74
C ALA A 129 -25.92 -13.26 -3.92
N GLU A 130 -26.67 -12.30 -4.47
CA GLU A 130 -27.68 -12.55 -5.49
C GLU A 130 -27.31 -11.93 -6.84
N LYS A 131 -27.84 -12.55 -7.88
CA LYS A 131 -27.94 -11.95 -9.21
C LYS A 131 -29.40 -11.86 -9.63
N TRP A 132 -29.73 -10.89 -10.46
CA TRP A 132 -31.09 -10.80 -10.99
C TRP A 132 -31.29 -11.76 -12.16
N VAL A 133 -32.54 -12.18 -12.32
CA VAL A 133 -33.07 -12.88 -13.48
C VAL A 133 -34.31 -12.13 -13.96
N TYR A 134 -34.48 -12.00 -15.27
CA TYR A 134 -35.66 -11.39 -15.85
C TYR A 134 -36.46 -12.42 -16.65
N ASN A 135 -37.56 -12.89 -16.07
CA ASN A 135 -38.44 -13.90 -16.69
C ASN A 135 -39.89 -13.43 -16.63
N ASN A 136 -40.66 -13.69 -17.70
CA ASN A 136 -42.10 -13.36 -17.78
C ASN A 136 -42.42 -11.90 -17.36
N GLY A 137 -41.55 -10.95 -17.70
CA GLY A 137 -41.75 -9.53 -17.39
C GLY A 137 -41.39 -9.11 -15.97
N GLN A 138 -40.75 -9.97 -15.17
CA GLN A 138 -40.42 -9.68 -13.76
C GLN A 138 -38.94 -9.88 -13.47
N PHE A 139 -38.35 -8.95 -12.69
CA PHE A 139 -37.05 -9.12 -12.06
C PHE A 139 -37.19 -9.93 -10.77
N THR A 140 -36.40 -10.99 -10.64
CA THR A 140 -36.27 -11.77 -9.40
C THR A 140 -34.80 -11.98 -9.05
N GLY A 141 -34.50 -12.08 -7.75
CA GLY A 141 -33.17 -12.44 -7.27
C GLY A 141 -32.96 -13.95 -7.28
N THR A 142 -31.75 -14.39 -7.61
CA THR A 142 -31.32 -15.77 -7.42
C THR A 142 -29.91 -15.80 -6.85
N SER A 143 -29.69 -16.67 -5.87
CA SER A 143 -28.38 -16.89 -5.25
C SER A 143 -27.31 -17.21 -6.30
N THR A 144 -26.15 -16.56 -6.21
CA THR A 144 -24.94 -16.90 -6.99
C THR A 144 -24.37 -18.26 -6.56
N LYS A 145 -24.80 -18.77 -5.39
CA LYS A 145 -24.27 -19.95 -4.70
C LYS A 145 -22.79 -19.87 -4.35
N GLN A 146 -22.19 -18.69 -4.45
CA GLN A 146 -20.78 -18.49 -4.12
C GLN A 146 -20.54 -18.89 -2.66
N GLN A 147 -19.52 -19.72 -2.45
CA GLN A 147 -19.02 -20.07 -1.12
C GLN A 147 -17.86 -19.15 -0.74
N VAL A 148 -17.68 -18.94 0.56
CA VAL A 148 -16.47 -18.30 1.10
C VAL A 148 -15.23 -19.04 0.58
N LYS A 149 -14.30 -18.32 -0.03
CA LYS A 149 -13.05 -18.89 -0.54
C LYS A 149 -12.14 -19.20 0.62
N ARG A 150 -11.46 -20.34 0.55
CA ARG A 150 -10.37 -20.69 1.48
C ARG A 150 -10.79 -20.71 2.95
N ALA A 151 -12.06 -20.96 3.23
CA ALA A 151 -12.60 -20.92 4.58
C ALA A 151 -11.83 -21.87 5.52
N ALA A 152 -11.59 -21.39 6.73
CA ALA A 152 -11.17 -22.22 7.85
C ALA A 152 -12.31 -23.15 8.28
N PRO A 153 -11.98 -24.27 8.96
CA PRO A 153 -12.96 -25.14 9.60
C PRO A 153 -13.98 -24.34 10.42
N GLY A 154 -15.28 -24.61 10.22
CA GLY A 154 -16.38 -23.92 10.91
C GLY A 154 -16.72 -22.54 10.35
N GLY A 155 -16.06 -22.09 9.28
CA GLY A 155 -16.35 -20.83 8.60
C GLY A 155 -16.84 -21.00 7.16
N GLU A 156 -17.03 -22.25 6.72
CA GLU A 156 -17.61 -22.58 5.42
C GLU A 156 -19.06 -22.12 5.31
N GLY A 157 -19.47 -21.65 4.13
CA GLY A 157 -20.85 -21.28 3.85
C GLY A 157 -20.98 -20.27 2.72
N TYR A 158 -22.20 -19.80 2.51
CA TYR A 158 -22.50 -18.85 1.44
C TYR A 158 -21.88 -17.47 1.73
N VAL A 159 -21.46 -16.80 0.66
CA VAL A 159 -21.08 -15.38 0.69
C VAL A 159 -22.33 -14.54 0.94
N LEU A 160 -22.24 -13.61 1.89
CA LEU A 160 -23.28 -12.65 2.27
C LEU A 160 -23.70 -11.78 1.07
N ASP A 161 -24.98 -11.44 0.96
CA ASP A 161 -25.43 -10.34 0.08
C ASP A 161 -24.80 -9.00 0.51
N PRO A 162 -23.87 -8.46 -0.27
CA PRO A 162 -23.08 -7.30 0.14
C PRO A 162 -23.85 -5.98 0.03
N TYR A 163 -25.05 -5.99 -0.58
CA TYR A 163 -25.85 -4.78 -0.80
C TYR A 163 -26.96 -4.61 0.26
N SER A 164 -27.03 -5.48 1.27
CA SER A 164 -28.06 -5.45 2.29
C SER A 164 -27.51 -5.10 3.68
N ALA A 165 -27.76 -3.87 4.11
CA ALA A 165 -27.39 -3.40 5.45
C ALA A 165 -28.00 -4.25 6.59
N PRO A 166 -29.29 -4.65 6.56
CA PRO A 166 -29.84 -5.56 7.57
C PRO A 166 -29.16 -6.95 7.59
N LEU A 167 -28.76 -7.48 6.43
CA LEU A 167 -28.06 -8.77 6.38
C LEU A 167 -26.62 -8.64 6.89
N MET A 168 -25.97 -7.49 6.73
CA MET A 168 -24.70 -7.20 7.40
C MET A 168 -24.85 -7.24 8.93
N GLU A 169 -25.94 -6.70 9.49
CA GLU A 169 -26.20 -6.81 10.94
C GLU A 169 -26.39 -8.27 11.37
N HIS A 170 -27.14 -9.06 10.60
CA HIS A 170 -27.33 -10.48 10.87
C HIS A 170 -26.00 -11.24 10.80
N TYR A 171 -25.16 -10.97 9.80
CA TYR A 171 -23.82 -11.55 9.69
C TYR A 171 -22.97 -11.31 10.95
N LEU A 172 -23.02 -10.08 11.46
CA LEU A 172 -22.23 -9.63 12.61
C LEU A 172 -22.71 -10.20 13.95
N ALA A 173 -23.96 -10.67 14.05
CA ALA A 173 -24.48 -11.29 15.27
C ALA A 173 -23.69 -12.52 15.72
N ARG A 174 -23.04 -13.24 14.77
CA ARG A 174 -22.16 -14.36 15.10
C ARG A 174 -20.88 -13.90 15.82
N PHE A 175 -20.30 -12.78 15.40
CA PHE A 175 -19.15 -12.19 16.07
C PHE A 175 -19.53 -11.66 17.45
N ASP A 176 -20.72 -11.07 17.59
CA ASP A 176 -21.23 -10.65 18.90
C ASP A 176 -21.36 -11.79 19.90
N SER A 177 -21.81 -12.94 19.42
CA SER A 177 -21.89 -14.14 20.24
C SER A 177 -20.50 -14.60 20.68
N ALA A 178 -19.55 -14.71 19.73
CA ALA A 178 -18.18 -15.15 20.01
C ALA A 178 -17.39 -14.18 20.91
N PHE A 179 -17.66 -12.88 20.79
CA PHE A 179 -16.99 -11.83 21.54
C PHE A 179 -17.67 -11.54 22.89
N ALA A 180 -18.78 -12.22 23.21
CA ALA A 180 -19.65 -11.88 24.34
C ALA A 180 -20.01 -10.37 24.37
N LYS A 181 -20.28 -9.81 23.18
CA LYS A 181 -20.63 -8.41 22.92
C LYS A 181 -19.61 -7.37 23.41
N LYS A 182 -18.33 -7.75 23.59
CA LYS A 182 -17.25 -6.85 24.03
C LYS A 182 -15.99 -7.06 23.19
N ASN A 183 -15.20 -6.01 22.97
CA ASN A 183 -13.91 -6.17 22.29
C ASN A 183 -12.97 -7.08 23.13
N PRO A 184 -12.48 -8.21 22.59
CA PRO A 184 -11.55 -9.09 23.30
C PRO A 184 -10.12 -8.52 23.46
N GLY A 185 -9.88 -7.30 22.99
CA GLY A 185 -8.59 -6.60 23.00
C GLY A 185 -7.95 -6.46 21.62
N LEU A 186 -8.72 -6.67 20.55
CA LEU A 186 -8.31 -6.40 19.17
C LEU A 186 -8.20 -4.90 18.93
N ARG A 187 -7.25 -4.50 18.08
CA ARG A 187 -7.17 -3.13 17.59
C ARG A 187 -8.14 -2.93 16.45
N ALA A 188 -8.02 -3.71 15.37
CA ALA A 188 -8.85 -3.55 14.18
C ALA A 188 -9.59 -4.82 13.74
N MET A 189 -10.75 -4.58 13.14
CA MET A 189 -11.48 -5.55 12.33
C MET A 189 -11.18 -5.27 10.85
N TYR A 190 -10.92 -6.32 10.09
CA TYR A 190 -10.50 -6.22 8.69
C TYR A 190 -11.55 -6.77 7.72
N GLN A 191 -11.64 -6.15 6.55
CA GLN A 191 -12.33 -6.65 5.36
C GLN A 191 -11.39 -6.61 4.16
N ASP A 192 -11.26 -7.77 3.52
CA ASP A 192 -10.42 -7.99 2.35
C ASP A 192 -11.00 -7.37 1.07
N SER A 193 -10.20 -7.36 0.00
CA SER A 193 -10.64 -6.89 -1.31
C SER A 193 -11.91 -7.59 -1.77
N TYR A 194 -12.71 -6.87 -2.55
CA TYR A 194 -14.04 -7.35 -2.92
C TYR A 194 -13.94 -8.42 -4.02
N GLU A 195 -14.30 -9.65 -3.66
CA GLU A 195 -14.35 -10.79 -4.58
C GLU A 195 -15.73 -11.50 -4.57
N VAL A 196 -16.81 -10.72 -4.56
CA VAL A 196 -18.19 -11.26 -4.64
C VAL A 196 -18.59 -11.41 -6.11
N TYR A 197 -18.42 -12.61 -6.65
CA TYR A 197 -18.54 -12.88 -8.08
C TYR A 197 -19.98 -13.03 -8.54
N GLY A 198 -20.31 -12.37 -9.65
CA GLY A 198 -21.62 -12.45 -10.29
C GLY A 198 -22.74 -11.75 -9.52
N ALA A 199 -22.46 -11.19 -8.34
CA ALA A 199 -23.47 -10.52 -7.52
C ALA A 199 -23.80 -9.14 -8.08
N ASN A 200 -25.06 -8.94 -8.43
CA ASN A 200 -25.54 -7.72 -9.04
C ASN A 200 -26.98 -7.39 -8.59
N TRP A 201 -27.46 -8.00 -7.51
CA TRP A 201 -28.83 -7.80 -7.04
C TRP A 201 -28.92 -7.94 -5.53
N SER A 202 -30.04 -7.46 -4.99
CA SER A 202 -30.49 -7.71 -3.63
C SER A 202 -32.02 -7.70 -3.58
N ALA A 203 -32.61 -8.39 -2.61
CA ALA A 203 -34.06 -8.54 -2.49
C ALA A 203 -34.82 -7.19 -2.45
N ASN A 204 -34.23 -6.15 -1.85
CA ASN A 204 -34.83 -4.82 -1.78
C ASN A 204 -34.37 -3.86 -2.90
N PHE A 205 -33.63 -4.34 -3.91
CA PHE A 205 -33.01 -3.49 -4.93
C PHE A 205 -34.02 -2.60 -5.66
N LEU A 206 -35.15 -3.14 -6.12
CA LEU A 206 -36.17 -2.35 -6.83
C LEU A 206 -36.76 -1.22 -5.97
N THR A 207 -36.89 -1.47 -4.66
CA THR A 207 -37.40 -0.47 -3.71
C THR A 207 -36.37 0.63 -3.52
N GLU A 208 -35.10 0.27 -3.30
CA GLU A 208 -34.01 1.23 -3.16
C GLU A 208 -33.77 2.01 -4.45
N PHE A 209 -33.82 1.37 -5.61
CA PHE A 209 -33.71 2.01 -6.92
C PHE A 209 -34.77 3.09 -7.09
N LYS A 210 -36.06 2.74 -6.88
CA LYS A 210 -37.16 3.69 -7.03
C LYS A 210 -37.02 4.88 -6.08
N LYS A 211 -36.68 4.60 -4.82
CA LYS A 211 -36.46 5.62 -3.79
C LYS A 211 -35.33 6.59 -4.17
N ARG A 212 -34.24 6.08 -4.76
CA ARG A 212 -33.01 6.85 -5.00
C ARG A 212 -32.96 7.52 -6.37
N ARG A 213 -33.61 6.94 -7.37
CA ARG A 213 -33.57 7.39 -8.78
C ARG A 213 -34.85 8.11 -9.20
N GLY A 214 -35.96 7.91 -8.47
CA GLY A 214 -37.22 8.61 -8.69
C GLY A 214 -38.14 7.99 -9.74
N TYR A 215 -37.82 6.81 -10.26
CA TYR A 215 -38.65 6.06 -11.21
C TYR A 215 -38.49 4.55 -11.01
N ASP A 216 -39.40 3.76 -11.56
CA ASP A 216 -39.39 2.31 -11.40
C ASP A 216 -38.55 1.63 -12.50
N LEU A 217 -37.59 0.79 -12.13
CA LEU A 217 -36.78 0.04 -13.11
C LEU A 217 -37.65 -0.88 -13.98
N ARG A 218 -38.79 -1.35 -13.45
CA ARG A 218 -39.72 -2.22 -14.18
C ARG A 218 -40.36 -1.52 -15.38
N ASP A 219 -40.66 -0.23 -15.25
CA ASP A 219 -41.31 0.56 -16.30
C ASP A 219 -40.37 0.74 -17.52
N VAL A 220 -39.06 0.65 -17.29
CA VAL A 220 -38.02 0.79 -18.31
C VAL A 220 -37.24 -0.51 -18.53
N ALA A 221 -37.78 -1.67 -18.15
CA ALA A 221 -37.07 -2.94 -18.20
C ALA A 221 -36.53 -3.25 -19.60
N LYS A 222 -37.30 -2.96 -20.66
CA LYS A 222 -36.85 -3.16 -22.05
C LYS A 222 -35.64 -2.29 -22.40
N ILE A 223 -35.61 -1.04 -21.94
CA ILE A 223 -34.49 -0.10 -22.14
C ILE A 223 -33.27 -0.57 -21.34
N PHE A 224 -33.48 -1.01 -20.09
CA PHE A 224 -32.42 -1.53 -19.23
C PHE A 224 -31.77 -2.78 -19.84
N LEU A 225 -32.58 -3.72 -20.33
CA LEU A 225 -32.16 -5.02 -20.86
C LEU A 225 -31.57 -4.95 -22.27
N ASP A 226 -31.73 -3.84 -22.96
CA ASP A 226 -31.22 -3.66 -24.32
C ASP A 226 -29.68 -3.62 -24.32
N SER A 227 -29.06 -4.54 -25.04
CA SER A 227 -27.60 -4.67 -25.18
C SER A 227 -27.02 -3.94 -26.39
N THR A 228 -27.84 -3.28 -27.22
CA THR A 228 -27.42 -2.60 -28.47
C THR A 228 -26.73 -1.25 -28.26
N ASP A 229 -26.28 -0.98 -27.03
CA ASP A 229 -25.61 0.27 -26.61
C ASP A 229 -26.41 1.55 -26.95
N ASN A 230 -27.74 1.51 -26.75
CA ASN A 230 -28.58 2.68 -26.95
C ASN A 230 -28.37 3.75 -25.83
N PRO A 231 -28.46 5.06 -26.14
CA PRO A 231 -28.20 6.13 -25.16
C PRO A 231 -29.07 6.08 -23.90
N GLN A 232 -30.37 5.82 -24.03
CA GLN A 232 -31.28 5.73 -22.86
C GLN A 232 -30.91 4.56 -21.94
N GLY A 233 -30.50 3.43 -22.52
CA GLY A 233 -30.02 2.24 -21.82
C GLY A 233 -28.78 2.53 -21.01
N ARG A 234 -27.84 3.36 -21.52
CA ARG A 234 -26.67 3.81 -20.74
C ARG A 234 -27.08 4.61 -19.52
N LEU A 235 -28.03 5.54 -19.66
CA LEU A 235 -28.54 6.34 -18.54
C LEU A 235 -29.16 5.46 -17.44
N VAL A 236 -30.01 4.49 -17.80
CA VAL A 236 -30.62 3.56 -16.83
C VAL A 236 -29.57 2.66 -16.18
N LYS A 237 -28.56 2.19 -16.94
CA LYS A 237 -27.49 1.32 -16.41
C LYS A 237 -26.57 2.07 -15.45
N MET A 238 -26.29 3.35 -15.72
CA MET A 238 -25.59 4.23 -14.78
C MET A 238 -26.36 4.41 -13.47
N ASP A 239 -27.68 4.67 -13.54
CA ASP A 239 -28.55 4.76 -12.35
C ASP A 239 -28.58 3.45 -11.54
N TYR A 240 -28.54 2.31 -12.23
CA TYR A 240 -28.46 0.98 -11.65
C TYR A 240 -27.13 0.76 -10.90
N GLN A 241 -25.98 1.03 -11.54
CA GLN A 241 -24.66 0.88 -10.91
C GLN A 241 -24.50 1.82 -9.72
N GLN A 242 -24.99 3.06 -9.85
CA GLN A 242 -25.00 4.01 -8.73
C GLN A 242 -25.83 3.49 -7.55
N THR A 243 -26.97 2.84 -7.82
CA THR A 243 -27.81 2.24 -6.77
C THR A 243 -27.06 1.12 -6.04
N LEU A 244 -26.40 0.21 -6.77
CA LEU A 244 -25.56 -0.84 -6.17
C LEU A 244 -24.41 -0.26 -5.34
N SER A 245 -23.71 0.75 -5.86
CA SER A 245 -22.62 1.44 -5.16
C SER A 245 -23.09 2.03 -3.84
N GLU A 246 -24.25 2.69 -3.81
CA GLU A 246 -24.78 3.30 -2.59
C GLU A 246 -25.29 2.27 -1.58
N MET A 247 -25.93 1.18 -2.04
CA MET A 247 -26.35 0.09 -1.17
C MET A 247 -25.15 -0.63 -0.53
N LEU A 248 -24.08 -0.85 -1.29
CA LEU A 248 -22.82 -1.38 -0.78
C LEU A 248 -22.21 -0.44 0.28
N TYR A 249 -22.23 0.87 0.04
CA TYR A 249 -21.78 1.86 1.02
C TYR A 249 -22.56 1.75 2.33
N ASP A 250 -23.89 1.66 2.26
CA ASP A 250 -24.75 1.56 3.44
C ASP A 250 -24.47 0.28 4.25
N ALA A 251 -24.24 -0.87 3.58
CA ALA A 251 -23.87 -2.11 4.25
C ALA A 251 -22.49 -2.04 4.94
N ASN A 252 -21.46 -1.49 4.28
CA ASN A 252 -20.13 -1.36 4.88
C ASN A 252 -20.09 -0.32 6.02
N LYS A 253 -20.99 0.67 5.98
CA LYS A 253 -21.18 1.61 7.08
C LYS A 253 -21.67 0.91 8.35
N VAL A 254 -22.63 -0.02 8.23
CA VAL A 254 -23.08 -0.85 9.36
C VAL A 254 -21.92 -1.61 10.01
N TRP A 255 -21.07 -2.27 9.20
CA TRP A 255 -19.90 -2.98 9.70
C TRP A 255 -18.91 -2.06 10.44
N THR A 256 -18.65 -0.88 9.88
CA THR A 256 -17.77 0.09 10.52
C THR A 256 -18.33 0.62 11.84
N GLU A 257 -19.63 0.95 11.88
CA GLU A 257 -20.29 1.38 13.10
C GLU A 257 -20.33 0.27 14.16
N TRP A 258 -20.56 -0.98 13.76
CA TRP A 258 -20.52 -2.12 14.66
C TRP A 258 -19.14 -2.29 15.31
N SER A 259 -18.07 -2.14 14.53
CA SER A 259 -16.68 -2.25 15.00
C SER A 259 -16.33 -1.12 15.97
N THR A 260 -16.63 0.12 15.59
CA THR A 260 -16.31 1.33 16.37
C THR A 260 -17.10 1.41 17.67
N LYS A 261 -18.38 1.00 17.68
CA LYS A 261 -19.20 0.90 18.91
C LYS A 261 -18.59 -0.05 19.96
N ARG A 262 -17.72 -0.98 19.55
CA ARG A 262 -17.00 -1.91 20.43
C ARG A 262 -15.59 -1.44 20.79
N GLY A 263 -15.16 -0.27 20.30
CA GLY A 263 -13.81 0.26 20.54
C GLY A 263 -12.72 -0.36 19.68
N MET A 264 -13.10 -0.99 18.57
CA MET A 264 -12.17 -1.42 17.51
C MET A 264 -12.19 -0.41 16.36
N ILE A 265 -11.12 -0.37 15.57
CA ILE A 265 -11.08 0.39 14.32
C ILE A 265 -11.34 -0.55 13.13
N THR A 266 -11.66 -0.01 11.95
CA THR A 266 -11.75 -0.80 10.71
C THR A 266 -10.57 -0.58 9.77
N ARG A 267 -10.09 -1.68 9.16
CA ARG A 267 -9.19 -1.69 8.00
C ARG A 267 -9.91 -2.30 6.81
N TYR A 268 -9.93 -1.62 5.67
CA TYR A 268 -10.79 -2.03 4.54
C TYR A 268 -10.10 -1.86 3.20
N GLN A 269 -10.05 -2.95 2.43
CA GLN A 269 -9.75 -2.96 1.01
C GLN A 269 -11.03 -2.84 0.17
N ALA A 270 -11.31 -1.65 -0.35
CA ALA A 270 -12.54 -1.38 -1.11
C ALA A 270 -12.46 -1.75 -2.60
N HIS A 271 -11.25 -1.93 -3.14
CA HIS A 271 -11.03 -2.26 -4.54
C HIS A 271 -11.59 -3.66 -4.90
N GLY A 272 -11.83 -3.89 -6.19
CA GLY A 272 -12.60 -5.04 -6.69
C GLY A 272 -14.11 -4.85 -6.59
N SER A 273 -14.58 -3.84 -5.84
CA SER A 273 -16.02 -3.61 -5.67
C SER A 273 -16.62 -2.84 -6.85
N PRO A 274 -17.94 -2.91 -7.05
CA PRO A 274 -18.63 -2.08 -8.02
C PRO A 274 -18.96 -0.67 -7.49
N GLY A 275 -18.51 -0.35 -6.28
CA GLY A 275 -18.79 0.93 -5.64
C GLY A 275 -17.73 1.99 -5.93
N ASN A 276 -18.08 3.25 -5.65
CA ASN A 276 -17.10 4.33 -5.67
C ASN A 276 -16.04 4.11 -4.57
N LEU A 277 -14.80 3.82 -5.00
CA LEU A 277 -13.71 3.45 -4.08
C LEU A 277 -13.39 4.54 -3.06
N LEU A 278 -13.45 5.83 -3.44
CA LEU A 278 -13.19 6.94 -2.52
C LEU A 278 -14.22 6.97 -1.39
N ASP A 279 -15.50 6.75 -1.72
CA ASP A 279 -16.59 6.73 -0.75
C ASP A 279 -16.44 5.53 0.18
N LEU A 280 -16.17 4.34 -0.36
CA LEU A 280 -15.99 3.12 0.44
C LEU A 280 -14.77 3.21 1.36
N TYR A 281 -13.62 3.67 0.85
CA TYR A 281 -12.45 3.95 1.70
C TYR A 281 -12.73 5.05 2.73
N SER A 282 -13.60 6.02 2.45
CA SER A 282 -13.98 7.05 3.43
C SER A 282 -14.68 6.50 4.66
N LEU A 283 -15.31 5.31 4.60
CA LEU A 283 -15.93 4.67 5.76
C LEU A 283 -14.89 4.14 6.75
N ALA A 284 -13.81 3.54 6.26
CA ALA A 284 -12.85 2.83 7.11
C ALA A 284 -12.09 3.75 8.08
N ASN A 285 -11.72 3.31 9.28
CA ASN A 285 -10.81 4.11 10.10
C ASN A 285 -9.40 4.18 9.49
N VAL A 286 -8.99 3.10 8.82
CA VAL A 286 -7.74 2.98 8.08
C VAL A 286 -8.06 2.38 6.70
N PRO A 287 -8.14 3.21 5.65
CA PRO A 287 -8.21 2.72 4.28
C PRO A 287 -6.99 1.84 3.97
N GLU A 288 -7.21 0.69 3.35
CA GLU A 288 -6.15 -0.24 2.96
C GLU A 288 -6.18 -0.50 1.46
N THR A 289 -5.06 -0.30 0.78
CA THR A 289 -4.90 -0.73 -0.62
C THR A 289 -4.08 -2.02 -0.70
N GLU A 290 -3.72 -2.43 -1.91
CA GLU A 290 -2.82 -3.54 -2.16
C GLU A 290 -1.69 -3.14 -3.12
N ALA A 291 -0.51 -3.75 -2.93
CA ALA A 291 0.56 -3.83 -3.91
C ALA A 291 0.75 -5.30 -4.33
N PHE A 292 -0.11 -5.75 -5.25
CA PHE A 292 -0.10 -7.09 -5.83
C PHE A 292 0.94 -7.18 -6.94
N GLY A 293 1.89 -8.09 -6.78
CA GLY A 293 2.90 -8.38 -7.79
C GLY A 293 4.23 -7.64 -7.63
N SER A 294 5.06 -7.73 -8.68
CA SER A 294 6.33 -7.00 -8.78
C SER A 294 6.28 -5.95 -9.86
N SER A 295 6.53 -4.70 -9.48
CA SER A 295 6.84 -3.65 -10.44
C SER A 295 8.17 -3.91 -11.13
N ASN A 296 8.27 -3.55 -12.42
CA ASN A 296 9.48 -3.68 -13.22
C ASN A 296 10.30 -2.38 -13.15
N PHE A 297 10.96 -2.15 -12.02
CA PHE A 297 11.78 -0.95 -11.85
C PHE A 297 13.05 -1.06 -12.70
N PRO A 298 13.35 -0.05 -13.55
CA PRO A 298 14.59 -0.05 -14.34
C PRO A 298 15.78 0.35 -13.45
N ILE A 299 16.06 -0.40 -12.38
CA ILE A 299 17.17 -0.20 -11.46
C ILE A 299 18.31 -1.16 -11.85
N PRO A 300 19.52 -0.68 -12.17
CA PRO A 300 20.64 -1.56 -12.53
C PRO A 300 20.96 -2.56 -11.43
N GLY A 301 21.03 -3.85 -11.81
CA GLY A 301 21.30 -4.95 -10.88
C GLY A 301 20.08 -5.48 -10.13
N LEU A 302 18.90 -4.87 -10.28
CA LEU A 302 17.67 -5.41 -9.72
C LEU A 302 17.30 -6.70 -10.45
N ARG A 303 17.17 -7.80 -9.71
CA ARG A 303 16.65 -9.06 -10.24
C ARG A 303 15.13 -9.05 -10.16
N VAL A 304 14.51 -9.37 -11.29
CA VAL A 304 13.09 -9.68 -11.39
C VAL A 304 12.97 -11.13 -11.83
N ASP A 305 12.13 -11.90 -11.14
CA ASP A 305 11.84 -13.29 -11.49
C ASP A 305 11.38 -13.36 -12.95
N HIS A 306 12.05 -14.17 -13.77
CA HIS A 306 11.78 -14.23 -15.21
C HIS A 306 10.37 -14.74 -15.51
N ASP A 307 9.89 -15.64 -14.64
CA ASP A 307 8.55 -16.20 -14.71
C ASP A 307 7.47 -15.10 -14.51
N TYR A 308 7.85 -13.93 -13.97
CA TYR A 308 6.97 -12.78 -13.71
C TYR A 308 6.91 -11.77 -14.87
N ARG A 309 7.80 -11.88 -15.86
CA ARG A 309 7.96 -10.84 -16.91
C ARG A 309 6.77 -10.74 -17.85
N ASP A 310 6.08 -11.85 -18.10
CA ASP A 310 4.97 -11.99 -19.06
C ASP A 310 3.59 -12.16 -18.41
N TRP A 311 3.48 -11.97 -17.09
CA TRP A 311 2.21 -12.18 -16.38
C TRP A 311 1.26 -10.99 -16.55
N SER A 312 0.04 -11.28 -17.02
CA SER A 312 -1.04 -10.32 -17.29
C SER A 312 -1.94 -10.00 -16.09
N SER A 313 -1.77 -10.67 -14.94
CA SER A 313 -2.74 -10.59 -13.83
C SER A 313 -2.44 -9.48 -12.82
N GLY A 314 -2.03 -8.31 -13.31
CA GLY A 314 -1.87 -7.11 -12.52
C GLY A 314 -0.46 -6.83 -12.01
N ARG A 315 -0.13 -5.54 -12.01
CA ARG A 315 1.08 -4.97 -11.40
C ARG A 315 0.67 -3.91 -10.40
N PRO A 316 1.48 -3.63 -9.37
CA PRO A 316 1.19 -2.53 -8.46
C PRO A 316 1.01 -1.23 -9.24
N ASN A 317 -0.07 -0.49 -8.95
CA ASN A 317 -0.37 0.77 -9.62
C ASN A 317 -0.50 1.90 -8.59
N PRO A 318 0.46 2.84 -8.52
CA PRO A 318 0.38 3.97 -7.60
C PRO A 318 -0.86 4.86 -7.79
N LEU A 319 -1.43 4.93 -9.01
CA LEU A 319 -2.66 5.69 -9.25
C LEU A 319 -3.89 5.01 -8.64
N LEU A 320 -3.89 3.67 -8.55
CA LEU A 320 -4.95 2.95 -7.81
C LEU A 320 -4.78 3.15 -6.30
N MET A 321 -3.57 3.01 -5.79
CA MET A 321 -3.26 3.19 -4.36
C MET A 321 -3.65 4.58 -3.85
N LYS A 322 -3.59 5.59 -4.74
CA LYS A 322 -4.05 6.95 -4.47
C LYS A 322 -5.52 7.06 -4.09
N PHE A 323 -6.39 6.10 -4.43
CA PHE A 323 -7.77 6.09 -3.95
C PHE A 323 -7.84 5.96 -2.42
N ALA A 324 -7.05 5.06 -1.83
CA ALA A 324 -7.00 4.88 -0.39
C ALA A 324 -6.38 6.09 0.31
N SER A 325 -5.25 6.60 -0.20
CA SER A 325 -4.57 7.75 0.41
C SER A 325 -5.34 9.06 0.26
N SER A 326 -6.01 9.29 -0.87
CA SER A 326 -6.90 10.45 -1.06
C SER A 326 -8.05 10.43 -0.06
N ALA A 327 -8.66 9.27 0.17
CA ALA A 327 -9.71 9.12 1.17
C ALA A 327 -9.19 9.37 2.60
N SER A 328 -7.95 9.00 2.91
CA SER A 328 -7.33 9.34 4.20
C SER A 328 -7.04 10.83 4.33
N ASP A 329 -6.39 11.43 3.32
CA ASP A 329 -5.94 12.81 3.33
C ASP A 329 -7.14 13.78 3.41
N LEU A 330 -8.20 13.54 2.62
CA LEU A 330 -9.42 14.36 2.60
C LEU A 330 -10.19 14.32 3.94
N TYR A 331 -10.29 13.15 4.56
CA TYR A 331 -11.04 12.95 5.81
C TYR A 331 -10.17 13.07 7.07
N GLY A 332 -8.89 13.42 6.95
CA GLY A 332 -7.99 13.66 8.07
C GLY A 332 -7.61 12.39 8.85
N LYS A 333 -7.57 11.24 8.16
CA LYS A 333 -7.18 9.96 8.76
C LYS A 333 -5.67 9.89 8.88
N LYS A 334 -5.18 9.45 10.05
CA LYS A 334 -3.74 9.37 10.32
C LYS A 334 -3.04 8.27 9.51
N LEU A 335 -3.72 7.14 9.32
CA LEU A 335 -3.13 5.94 8.74
C LEU A 335 -3.80 5.60 7.40
N THR A 336 -2.97 5.28 6.42
CA THR A 336 -3.34 4.60 5.18
C THR A 336 -2.46 3.39 5.06
N SER A 337 -3.07 2.20 4.99
CA SER A 337 -2.32 0.95 4.94
C SER A 337 -2.29 0.33 3.56
N SER A 338 -1.41 -0.66 3.39
CA SER A 338 -1.34 -1.48 2.20
C SER A 338 -0.97 -2.90 2.58
N GLU A 339 -1.74 -3.87 2.09
CA GLU A 339 -1.23 -5.22 1.87
C GLU A 339 -0.09 -5.13 0.84
N THR A 340 1.08 -5.65 1.17
CA THR A 340 2.31 -5.41 0.38
C THR A 340 3.13 -6.68 0.26
N PHE A 341 3.72 -6.88 -0.93
CA PHE A 341 4.58 -8.02 -1.31
C PHE A 341 3.86 -9.33 -1.63
N THR A 342 2.54 -9.27 -1.82
CA THR A 342 1.74 -10.36 -2.40
C THR A 342 2.28 -10.68 -3.78
N TRP A 343 2.70 -11.93 -4.00
CA TRP A 343 3.27 -12.37 -5.28
C TRP A 343 4.45 -11.53 -5.80
N LEU A 344 5.33 -11.04 -4.92
CA LEU A 344 6.52 -10.28 -5.32
C LEU A 344 7.48 -11.10 -6.22
N ALA A 345 7.61 -12.40 -5.94
CA ALA A 345 8.27 -13.40 -6.80
C ALA A 345 7.85 -14.79 -6.30
N ASN A 346 8.44 -15.89 -6.74
CA ASN A 346 8.25 -17.16 -6.02
C ASN A 346 8.85 -17.09 -4.60
N HIS A 347 8.23 -17.77 -3.61
CA HIS A 347 8.61 -17.74 -2.17
C HIS A 347 10.13 -17.77 -1.90
N PHE A 348 10.86 -18.62 -2.61
CA PHE A 348 12.28 -18.87 -2.39
C PHE A 348 13.22 -18.06 -3.30
N LYS A 349 12.65 -17.18 -4.14
CA LYS A 349 13.36 -16.29 -5.07
C LYS A 349 13.28 -14.80 -4.68
N VAL A 350 12.42 -14.44 -3.73
CA VAL A 350 12.26 -13.04 -3.27
C VAL A 350 13.49 -12.55 -2.52
N SER A 351 13.99 -11.35 -2.81
CA SER A 351 15.07 -10.70 -2.05
C SER A 351 14.61 -9.40 -1.38
N LEU A 352 15.30 -8.98 -0.31
CA LEU A 352 15.07 -7.65 0.29
C LEU A 352 15.46 -6.51 -0.64
N SER A 353 16.41 -6.73 -1.55
CA SER A 353 16.79 -5.78 -2.59
C SER A 353 15.68 -5.56 -3.62
N GLN A 354 14.77 -6.53 -3.79
CA GLN A 354 13.54 -6.41 -4.57
C GLN A 354 12.39 -5.79 -3.75
N ALA A 355 12.28 -6.14 -2.46
CA ALA A 355 11.22 -5.62 -1.59
C ALA A 355 11.35 -4.11 -1.31
N LYS A 356 12.58 -3.57 -1.17
CA LYS A 356 12.76 -2.14 -0.86
C LYS A 356 12.18 -1.19 -1.94
N PRO A 357 12.50 -1.30 -3.23
CA PRO A 357 11.88 -0.46 -4.26
C PRO A 357 10.35 -0.54 -4.26
N GLN A 358 9.78 -1.72 -4.00
CA GLN A 358 8.33 -1.88 -3.90
C GLN A 358 7.75 -1.17 -2.67
N ALA A 359 8.45 -1.17 -1.53
CA ALA A 359 8.08 -0.37 -0.36
C ALA A 359 8.15 1.14 -0.66
N ASP A 360 9.14 1.58 -1.42
CA ASP A 360 9.30 2.97 -1.82
C ASP A 360 8.16 3.45 -2.71
N GLU A 361 7.73 2.62 -3.66
CA GLU A 361 6.59 2.90 -4.54
C GLU A 361 5.30 3.15 -3.73
N VAL A 362 4.98 2.29 -2.75
CA VAL A 362 3.77 2.47 -1.95
C VAL A 362 3.83 3.74 -1.08
N PHE A 363 5.01 4.11 -0.56
CA PHE A 363 5.16 5.38 0.17
C PHE A 363 4.88 6.59 -0.72
N THR A 364 5.31 6.58 -1.98
CA THR A 364 5.02 7.68 -2.92
C THR A 364 3.54 7.80 -3.28
N ALA A 365 2.77 6.71 -3.14
CA ALA A 365 1.33 6.73 -3.29
C ALA A 365 0.56 7.25 -2.06
N GLY A 366 1.26 7.53 -0.95
CA GLY A 366 0.67 8.07 0.29
C GLY A 366 0.37 7.03 1.36
N ILE A 367 0.82 5.79 1.18
CA ILE A 367 0.70 4.74 2.19
C ILE A 367 1.72 5.02 3.28
N ASN A 368 1.34 4.83 4.53
CA ASN A 368 2.22 5.05 5.67
C ASN A 368 2.14 3.94 6.73
N HIS A 369 1.43 2.84 6.44
CA HIS A 369 1.31 1.69 7.34
C HIS A 369 1.26 0.35 6.55
N ILE A 370 2.42 -0.19 6.21
CA ILE A 370 2.62 -1.42 5.45
C ILE A 370 2.25 -2.65 6.28
N PHE A 371 1.47 -3.54 5.67
CA PHE A 371 1.29 -4.92 6.10
C PHE A 371 1.98 -5.85 5.12
N PHE A 372 2.87 -6.71 5.63
CA PHE A 372 3.46 -7.77 4.83
C PHE A 372 2.40 -8.82 4.52
N HIS A 373 2.32 -9.22 3.26
CA HIS A 373 1.64 -10.43 2.82
C HIS A 373 2.71 -11.50 2.51
N GLY A 374 3.13 -12.31 3.48
CA GLY A 374 2.82 -12.27 4.90
C GLY A 374 3.73 -13.20 5.71
N THR A 375 3.28 -13.59 6.89
CA THR A 375 3.99 -14.52 7.77
C THR A 375 3.03 -15.62 8.20
N THR A 376 3.07 -16.79 7.57
CA THR A 376 2.18 -17.91 7.94
C THR A 376 2.51 -18.45 9.33
N TYR A 377 1.48 -18.80 10.12
CA TYR A 377 1.70 -19.56 11.35
C TYR A 377 2.38 -20.88 11.01
N SER A 378 3.51 -21.17 11.65
CA SER A 378 4.17 -22.46 11.53
C SER A 378 4.49 -23.01 12.93
N PRO A 379 4.19 -24.30 13.21
CA PRO A 379 4.68 -24.97 14.41
C PRO A 379 6.21 -24.92 14.49
N GLN A 380 6.75 -24.77 15.70
CA GLN A 380 8.21 -24.65 15.91
C GLN A 380 8.98 -25.87 15.39
N ASN A 381 8.37 -27.05 15.46
CA ASN A 381 9.01 -28.32 15.13
C ASN A 381 8.67 -28.85 13.72
N ASP A 382 7.93 -28.08 12.91
CA ASP A 382 7.64 -28.51 11.53
C ASP A 382 8.94 -28.49 10.70
N PRO A 383 9.21 -29.52 9.88
CA PRO A 383 10.37 -29.53 9.00
C PRO A 383 10.39 -28.32 8.06
N TYR A 384 11.59 -27.91 7.63
CA TYR A 384 11.73 -26.87 6.60
C TYR A 384 10.88 -27.21 5.36
N PRO A 385 10.20 -26.25 4.72
CA PRO A 385 10.20 -24.81 4.99
C PRO A 385 9.24 -24.36 6.10
N GLY A 386 8.58 -25.29 6.79
CA GLY A 386 7.47 -25.02 7.68
C GLY A 386 6.19 -24.79 6.91
N TRP A 387 5.20 -24.21 7.58
CA TRP A 387 3.92 -23.90 6.95
C TRP A 387 4.02 -22.61 6.15
N LEU A 388 3.50 -22.64 4.92
CA LEU A 388 3.51 -21.51 3.99
C LEU A 388 2.09 -21.24 3.49
N PHE A 389 1.81 -19.97 3.23
CA PHE A 389 0.62 -19.59 2.47
C PHE A 389 0.87 -19.85 0.99
N TYR A 390 -0.18 -20.14 0.22
CA TYR A 390 0.00 -20.53 -1.18
C TYR A 390 0.73 -19.44 -1.98
N ALA A 391 0.39 -18.18 -1.71
CA ALA A 391 1.00 -17.02 -2.32
C ALA A 391 2.21 -16.56 -1.52
N SER A 392 3.26 -16.18 -2.24
CA SER A 392 4.40 -15.45 -1.68
C SER A 392 3.96 -14.06 -1.22
N THR A 393 4.68 -13.40 -0.32
CA THR A 393 6.05 -13.66 0.16
C THR A 393 6.08 -14.24 1.57
N HIS A 394 7.05 -15.11 1.88
CA HIS A 394 7.27 -15.61 3.25
C HIS A 394 8.28 -14.75 4.02
N PHE A 395 7.78 -14.01 5.01
CA PHE A 395 8.61 -13.22 5.94
C PHE A 395 8.85 -13.91 7.29
N GLY A 396 8.50 -15.21 7.43
CA GLY A 396 8.66 -15.95 8.68
C GLY A 396 10.09 -16.40 8.98
N PRO A 397 10.32 -17.06 10.14
CA PRO A 397 11.66 -17.42 10.65
C PRO A 397 12.46 -18.38 9.77
N THR A 398 11.80 -19.11 8.87
CA THR A 398 12.45 -20.02 7.91
C THR A 398 12.81 -19.35 6.57
N SER A 399 12.50 -18.06 6.40
CA SER A 399 12.91 -17.29 5.22
C SER A 399 14.43 -17.08 5.18
N HIS A 400 15.01 -17.14 3.98
CA HIS A 400 16.46 -17.05 3.78
C HIS A 400 17.05 -15.67 4.12
N PHE A 401 16.22 -14.61 4.21
CA PHE A 401 16.63 -13.26 4.62
C PHE A 401 16.21 -12.91 6.06
N TYR A 402 15.71 -13.85 6.86
CA TYR A 402 15.16 -13.57 8.19
C TYR A 402 16.13 -12.80 9.10
N ASN A 403 17.43 -13.13 9.05
CA ASN A 403 18.46 -12.45 9.84
C ASN A 403 18.66 -10.98 9.44
N GLN A 404 18.34 -10.60 8.20
CA GLN A 404 18.41 -9.22 7.69
C GLN A 404 17.07 -8.50 7.78
N LEU A 405 15.97 -9.20 8.02
CA LEU A 405 14.62 -8.63 8.11
C LEU A 405 14.51 -7.46 9.12
N PRO A 406 15.18 -7.47 10.30
CA PRO A 406 15.17 -6.31 11.20
C PRO A 406 15.72 -5.01 10.59
N LEU A 407 16.64 -5.10 9.63
CA LEU A 407 17.17 -3.93 8.93
C LEU A 407 16.12 -3.34 7.98
N PHE A 408 15.40 -4.21 7.27
CA PHE A 408 14.33 -3.80 6.36
C PHE A 408 13.13 -3.23 7.12
N THR A 409 12.71 -3.86 8.22
CA THR A 409 11.63 -3.33 9.05
C THR A 409 12.01 -2.02 9.72
N LYS A 410 13.29 -1.83 10.08
CA LYS A 410 13.79 -0.55 10.60
C LYS A 410 13.78 0.55 9.53
N TYR A 411 14.15 0.24 8.29
CA TYR A 411 14.01 1.16 7.15
C TYR A 411 12.55 1.62 6.97
N ILE A 412 11.61 0.67 6.89
CA ILE A 412 10.18 0.97 6.82
C ILE A 412 9.75 1.81 8.02
N GLN A 413 10.21 1.45 9.23
CA GLN A 413 9.87 2.19 10.44
C GLN A 413 10.29 3.66 10.37
N ASN A 414 11.49 3.92 9.90
CA ASN A 414 12.01 5.28 9.76
C ASN A 414 11.17 6.09 8.75
N CYS A 415 10.77 5.49 7.63
CA CYS A 415 9.89 6.14 6.65
C CYS A 415 8.50 6.41 7.23
N GLN A 416 7.85 5.39 7.80
CA GLN A 416 6.50 5.50 8.35
C GLN A 416 6.43 6.47 9.54
N HIS A 417 7.48 6.54 10.38
CA HIS A 417 7.55 7.52 11.45
C HIS A 417 7.40 8.95 10.93
N ILE A 418 8.13 9.33 9.89
CA ILE A 418 8.04 10.68 9.32
C ILE A 418 6.69 10.88 8.61
N LEU A 419 6.26 9.91 7.80
CA LEU A 419 5.02 10.00 7.02
C LEU A 419 3.75 10.01 7.87
N GLN A 420 3.70 9.28 9.00
CA GLN A 420 2.55 9.27 9.93
C GLN A 420 2.48 10.53 10.81
N ASN A 421 3.60 11.24 10.97
CA ASN A 421 3.68 12.47 11.76
C ASN A 421 3.75 13.73 10.87
N SER A 422 3.31 13.61 9.62
CA SER A 422 3.18 14.70 8.65
C SER A 422 1.78 14.70 8.02
N LYS A 423 1.30 15.88 7.59
CA LYS A 423 0.01 16.07 6.91
C LYS A 423 0.19 16.10 5.39
N PRO A 424 -0.85 15.81 4.59
CA PRO A 424 -0.79 16.03 3.13
C PRO A 424 -0.43 17.48 2.77
N ASP A 425 0.32 17.66 1.67
CA ASP A 425 0.68 18.96 1.09
C ASP A 425 0.44 18.96 -0.44
N ASN A 426 -0.75 18.49 -0.84
CA ASN A 426 -1.20 18.42 -2.23
C ASN A 426 -1.85 19.76 -2.64
N ASP A 427 -1.50 20.29 -3.83
CA ASP A 427 -2.07 21.55 -4.33
C ASP A 427 -3.31 21.33 -5.20
N VAL A 428 -3.46 20.15 -5.79
CA VAL A 428 -4.48 19.82 -6.80
C VAL A 428 -5.44 18.77 -6.26
N LEU A 429 -6.74 18.96 -6.50
CA LEU A 429 -7.76 17.94 -6.30
C LEU A 429 -8.32 17.52 -7.65
N ILE A 430 -8.31 16.23 -7.98
CA ILE A 430 -8.80 15.71 -9.28
C ILE A 430 -10.15 15.02 -9.07
N TYR A 431 -11.19 15.44 -9.80
CA TYR A 431 -12.48 14.75 -9.76
C TYR A 431 -12.37 13.36 -10.43
N PHE A 432 -12.93 12.33 -9.81
CA PHE A 432 -13.05 10.99 -10.38
C PHE A 432 -14.43 10.82 -11.05
N PRO A 433 -14.53 10.88 -12.39
CA PRO A 433 -15.78 10.76 -13.13
C PRO A 433 -16.20 9.29 -13.28
N ILE A 434 -16.61 8.66 -12.17
CA ILE A 434 -17.01 7.24 -12.17
C ILE A 434 -18.17 6.93 -13.12
N GLN A 435 -18.97 7.94 -13.47
CA GLN A 435 -20.11 7.83 -14.38
C GLN A 435 -19.68 7.37 -15.77
N ASP A 436 -18.57 7.89 -16.28
CA ASP A 436 -18.04 7.46 -17.57
C ASP A 436 -17.58 6.00 -17.52
N VAL A 437 -16.96 5.59 -16.41
CA VAL A 437 -16.57 4.20 -16.17
C VAL A 437 -17.78 3.27 -16.21
N TRP A 438 -18.91 3.68 -15.63
CA TRP A 438 -20.16 2.92 -15.72
C TRP A 438 -20.79 2.94 -17.12
N ALA A 439 -20.62 4.03 -17.87
CA ALA A 439 -21.18 4.18 -19.22
C ALA A 439 -20.42 3.39 -20.30
N GLU A 440 -19.10 3.24 -20.18
CA GLU A 440 -18.23 2.59 -21.18
C GLU A 440 -18.44 1.06 -21.30
N GLN A 441 -19.29 0.45 -20.49
CA GLN A 441 -19.63 -0.98 -20.55
C GLN A 441 -20.39 -1.44 -21.81
N GLY A 442 -20.61 -0.56 -22.80
CA GLY A 442 -21.09 -0.92 -24.14
C GLY A 442 -22.36 -1.76 -24.14
N GLY A 443 -23.25 -1.51 -23.18
CA GLY A 443 -24.52 -2.21 -23.03
C GLY A 443 -24.50 -3.60 -22.37
N LYS A 444 -23.33 -4.15 -21.96
CA LYS A 444 -23.25 -5.49 -21.34
C LYS A 444 -23.69 -5.47 -19.87
N LEU A 445 -24.72 -6.26 -19.57
CA LEU A 445 -25.43 -6.32 -18.27
C LEU A 445 -24.97 -7.47 -17.34
N SER A 446 -24.06 -8.33 -17.79
CA SER A 446 -23.88 -9.65 -17.19
C SER A 446 -23.36 -9.63 -15.75
N THR A 447 -22.75 -8.52 -15.30
CA THR A 447 -22.23 -8.35 -13.93
C THR A 447 -22.23 -6.87 -13.49
N ALA A 448 -22.24 -6.62 -12.17
CA ALA A 448 -21.86 -5.31 -11.63
C ALA A 448 -20.43 -4.97 -12.07
N TYR A 449 -20.14 -3.71 -12.40
CA TYR A 449 -18.83 -3.36 -12.96
C TYR A 449 -17.79 -3.18 -11.86
N GLN A 450 -16.89 -4.14 -11.72
CA GLN A 450 -15.89 -4.19 -10.65
C GLN A 450 -14.67 -3.33 -10.98
N LEU A 451 -14.25 -2.52 -10.02
CA LEU A 451 -13.03 -1.70 -10.11
C LEU A 451 -11.85 -2.46 -9.51
N ASP A 452 -11.40 -3.52 -10.19
CA ASP A 452 -10.38 -4.42 -9.67
C ASP A 452 -8.96 -3.85 -9.76
N ALA A 453 -8.08 -4.34 -8.87
CA ALA A 453 -6.71 -3.90 -8.77
C ALA A 453 -5.77 -4.49 -9.83
N HIS A 454 -6.19 -5.58 -10.49
CA HIS A 454 -5.36 -6.37 -11.39
C HIS A 454 -5.47 -5.92 -12.84
N HIS A 455 -6.56 -5.24 -13.22
CA HIS A 455 -6.82 -4.80 -14.60
C HIS A 455 -7.06 -3.29 -14.69
N THR A 456 -6.22 -2.50 -14.01
CA THR A 456 -6.31 -1.04 -14.01
C THR A 456 -6.17 -0.41 -15.41
N GLU A 457 -5.58 -1.11 -16.37
CA GLU A 457 -5.54 -0.71 -17.79
C GLU A 457 -6.91 -0.64 -18.45
N ILE A 458 -7.91 -1.35 -17.92
CA ILE A 458 -9.26 -1.37 -18.49
C ILE A 458 -10.04 -0.12 -18.05
N TRP A 459 -10.03 0.20 -16.76
CA TRP A 459 -10.96 1.20 -16.19
C TRP A 459 -10.28 2.48 -15.67
N LEU A 460 -8.97 2.43 -15.41
CA LEU A 460 -8.22 3.54 -14.82
C LEU A 460 -7.27 4.17 -15.84
N ASN A 461 -6.24 3.43 -16.29
CA ASN A 461 -5.12 4.00 -17.05
C ASN A 461 -5.51 4.43 -18.47
N SER A 462 -6.49 3.75 -19.08
CA SER A 462 -7.01 4.07 -20.42
C SER A 462 -7.93 5.30 -20.41
N HIS A 463 -8.59 5.55 -19.28
CA HIS A 463 -9.59 6.60 -19.10
C HIS A 463 -8.93 8.00 -19.00
N PRO A 464 -9.58 9.09 -19.47
CA PRO A 464 -9.04 10.45 -19.34
C PRO A 464 -8.54 10.80 -17.93
N PHE A 465 -9.29 10.40 -16.90
CA PHE A 465 -8.89 10.57 -15.49
C PHE A 465 -7.52 9.95 -15.17
N GLY A 466 -7.26 8.70 -15.55
CA GLY A 466 -5.99 8.05 -15.28
C GLY A 466 -4.84 8.61 -16.13
N LYS A 467 -5.12 8.97 -17.39
CA LYS A 467 -4.13 9.63 -18.27
C LYS A 467 -3.67 10.96 -17.69
N LEU A 468 -4.61 11.83 -17.31
CA LEU A 468 -4.32 13.12 -16.69
C LEU A 468 -3.57 12.95 -15.37
N SER A 469 -4.04 12.04 -14.50
CA SER A 469 -3.39 11.78 -13.20
C SER A 469 -1.96 11.26 -13.36
N GLY A 470 -1.74 10.35 -14.33
CA GLY A 470 -0.42 9.82 -14.66
C GLY A 470 0.52 10.88 -15.23
N GLN A 471 0.01 11.74 -16.11
CA GLN A 471 0.75 12.87 -16.67
C GLN A 471 1.17 13.86 -15.57
N LEU A 472 0.22 14.35 -14.78
CA LEU A 472 0.50 15.28 -13.68
C LEU A 472 1.49 14.69 -12.66
N LYS A 473 1.40 13.39 -12.35
CA LYS A 473 2.36 12.71 -11.47
C LYS A 473 3.77 12.75 -12.07
N LYS A 474 3.89 12.45 -13.37
CA LYS A 474 5.18 12.42 -14.10
C LYS A 474 5.82 13.82 -14.17
N GLU A 475 5.02 14.87 -14.30
CA GLU A 475 5.50 16.26 -14.35
C GLU A 475 5.85 16.83 -12.97
N GLY A 476 5.44 16.16 -11.89
CA GLY A 476 5.79 16.53 -10.53
C GLY A 476 4.72 17.37 -9.82
N TYR A 477 3.46 17.22 -10.19
CA TYR A 477 2.33 17.75 -9.42
C TYR A 477 1.89 16.77 -8.32
N SER A 478 1.52 17.32 -7.16
CA SER A 478 0.98 16.57 -6.03
C SER A 478 -0.53 16.77 -5.92
N PHE A 479 -1.27 15.66 -5.94
CA PHE A 479 -2.73 15.65 -5.99
C PHE A 479 -3.38 14.55 -5.14
N ASP A 480 -4.65 14.77 -4.80
CA ASP A 480 -5.61 13.76 -4.32
C ASP A 480 -6.82 13.68 -5.26
N TYR A 481 -7.65 12.65 -5.10
CA TYR A 481 -8.88 12.44 -5.86
C TYR A 481 -10.14 12.78 -5.06
N ALA A 482 -11.19 13.26 -5.73
CA ALA A 482 -12.50 13.54 -5.15
C ALA A 482 -13.63 12.79 -5.86
N SER A 483 -14.55 12.21 -5.08
CA SER A 483 -15.84 11.72 -5.53
C SER A 483 -16.92 12.81 -5.41
N ASP A 484 -18.11 12.56 -5.96
CA ASP A 484 -19.28 13.43 -5.79
C ASP A 484 -19.56 13.75 -4.31
N ARG A 485 -19.45 12.77 -3.41
CA ARG A 485 -19.65 12.93 -1.96
C ARG A 485 -18.58 13.83 -1.33
N VAL A 486 -17.32 13.68 -1.75
CA VAL A 486 -16.24 14.56 -1.29
C VAL A 486 -16.53 16.00 -1.68
N LEU A 487 -16.93 16.25 -2.93
CA LEU A 487 -17.25 17.59 -3.42
C LEU A 487 -18.39 18.25 -2.61
N GLY A 488 -19.40 17.47 -2.22
CA GLY A 488 -20.47 17.93 -1.34
C GLY A 488 -19.99 18.43 0.03
N ASN A 489 -18.87 17.91 0.54
CA ASN A 489 -18.32 18.24 1.86
C ASN A 489 -17.25 19.34 1.85
N LEU A 490 -16.78 19.76 0.67
CA LEU A 490 -15.76 20.81 0.56
C LEU A 490 -16.29 22.17 1.03
N LYS A 491 -15.41 23.03 1.50
CA LYS A 491 -15.69 24.45 1.76
C LYS A 491 -14.71 25.31 0.97
N VAL A 492 -15.05 26.57 0.71
CA VAL A 492 -14.10 27.53 0.15
C VAL A 492 -13.68 28.52 1.23
N VAL A 493 -12.37 28.60 1.48
CA VAL A 493 -11.78 29.54 2.45
C VAL A 493 -10.58 30.20 1.80
N GLY A 494 -10.64 31.53 1.61
CA GLY A 494 -9.57 32.28 0.95
C GLY A 494 -9.26 31.77 -0.47
N GLY A 495 -10.30 31.40 -1.23
CA GLY A 495 -10.18 30.84 -2.59
C GLY A 495 -9.70 29.39 -2.67
N LYS A 496 -9.32 28.77 -1.54
CA LYS A 496 -8.90 27.36 -1.47
C LYS A 496 -10.06 26.44 -1.17
N LEU A 497 -10.01 25.23 -1.71
CA LEU A 497 -10.93 24.13 -1.40
C LEU A 497 -10.44 23.45 -0.13
N VAL A 498 -11.26 23.42 0.91
CA VAL A 498 -10.93 22.89 2.24
C VAL A 498 -11.80 21.67 2.54
N ALA A 499 -11.15 20.53 2.71
CA ALA A 499 -11.72 19.31 3.27
C ALA A 499 -11.36 19.23 4.77
N PRO A 500 -11.96 18.30 5.55
CA PRO A 500 -11.61 18.13 6.96
C PRO A 500 -10.11 17.90 7.24
N GLY A 501 -9.42 17.15 6.37
CA GLY A 501 -8.01 16.79 6.56
C GLY A 501 -6.98 17.53 5.70
N ALA A 502 -7.42 18.21 4.65
CA ALA A 502 -6.54 18.77 3.62
C ALA A 502 -7.12 20.02 2.95
N SER A 503 -6.28 20.80 2.28
CA SER A 503 -6.70 21.97 1.50
C SER A 503 -5.98 22.04 0.16
N TYR A 504 -6.69 22.46 -0.88
CA TYR A 504 -6.22 22.46 -2.27
C TYR A 504 -6.40 23.85 -2.88
N LYS A 505 -5.50 24.22 -3.79
CA LYS A 505 -5.57 25.50 -4.51
C LYS A 505 -6.56 25.45 -5.66
N VAL A 506 -6.66 24.30 -6.32
CA VAL A 506 -7.45 24.12 -7.55
C VAL A 506 -8.14 22.76 -7.57
N LEU A 507 -9.31 22.71 -8.20
CA LEU A 507 -9.97 21.46 -8.58
C LEU A 507 -9.83 21.27 -10.09
N VAL A 508 -9.40 20.09 -10.51
CA VAL A 508 -9.31 19.69 -11.91
C VAL A 508 -10.37 18.63 -12.20
N VAL A 509 -11.19 18.88 -13.21
CA VAL A 509 -12.16 17.94 -13.76
C VAL A 509 -11.55 17.39 -15.06
N PRO A 510 -11.15 16.11 -15.10
CA PRO A 510 -10.72 15.48 -16.34
C PRO A 510 -11.82 15.51 -17.40
N ALA A 511 -11.45 15.34 -18.66
CA ALA A 511 -12.42 15.26 -19.74
C ALA A 511 -13.41 14.11 -19.45
N CYS A 512 -14.70 14.44 -19.37
CA CYS A 512 -15.74 13.46 -19.07
C CYS A 512 -17.00 13.69 -19.91
N ASN A 513 -17.73 12.61 -20.18
CA ASN A 513 -18.96 12.65 -20.96
C ASN A 513 -20.16 12.90 -20.03
N TYR A 514 -20.27 12.18 -18.92
CA TYR A 514 -21.42 12.23 -18.03
C TYR A 514 -21.07 12.81 -16.66
N MET A 515 -21.96 13.63 -16.12
CA MET A 515 -21.84 14.13 -14.74
C MET A 515 -23.24 14.25 -14.09
N PRO A 516 -23.40 13.93 -12.79
CA PRO A 516 -24.64 14.19 -12.09
C PRO A 516 -24.95 15.68 -12.02
N LEU A 517 -26.23 16.07 -12.18
CA LEU A 517 -26.66 17.46 -12.06
C LEU A 517 -26.26 18.08 -10.72
N ALA A 518 -26.40 17.34 -9.62
CA ALA A 518 -26.01 17.79 -8.29
C ALA A 518 -24.50 18.06 -8.17
N THR A 519 -23.67 17.31 -8.90
CA THR A 519 -22.22 17.51 -8.93
C THR A 519 -21.86 18.75 -9.72
N LEU A 520 -22.47 18.97 -10.89
CA LEU A 520 -22.28 20.19 -11.67
C LEU A 520 -22.73 21.43 -10.88
N ASP A 521 -23.89 21.36 -10.23
CA ASP A 521 -24.36 22.42 -9.33
C ASP A 521 -23.36 22.69 -8.22
N ARG A 522 -22.81 21.62 -7.61
CA ARG A 522 -21.82 21.76 -6.55
C ARG A 522 -20.54 22.45 -7.04
N LEU A 523 -20.05 22.09 -8.22
CA LEU A 523 -18.92 22.78 -8.85
C LEU A 523 -19.24 24.27 -9.09
N LEU A 524 -20.43 24.59 -9.60
CA LEU A 524 -20.87 25.97 -9.80
C LEU A 524 -20.88 26.75 -8.50
N GLN A 525 -21.40 26.17 -7.42
CA GLN A 525 -21.39 26.79 -6.09
C GLN A 525 -19.97 27.04 -5.57
N LEU A 526 -19.07 26.06 -5.70
CA LEU A 526 -17.68 26.20 -5.26
C LEU A 526 -16.96 27.32 -6.03
N GLY A 527 -17.14 27.40 -7.35
CA GLY A 527 -16.57 28.49 -8.16
C GLY A 527 -17.12 29.86 -7.76
N LYS A 528 -18.44 29.98 -7.56
CA LYS A 528 -19.07 31.23 -7.05
C LYS A 528 -18.57 31.65 -5.66
N GLN A 529 -18.12 30.70 -4.85
CA GLN A 529 -17.51 30.96 -3.54
C GLN A 529 -16.01 31.34 -3.64
N GLY A 530 -15.45 31.38 -4.85
CA GLY A 530 -14.09 31.82 -5.12
C GLY A 530 -13.10 30.70 -5.44
N ALA A 531 -13.53 29.44 -5.53
CA ALA A 531 -12.63 28.35 -5.92
C ALA A 531 -12.21 28.46 -7.39
N THR A 532 -11.04 27.93 -7.72
CA THR A 532 -10.62 27.75 -9.13
C THR A 532 -10.92 26.32 -9.58
N ILE A 533 -11.67 26.19 -10.66
CA ILE A 533 -12.08 24.92 -11.26
C ILE A 533 -11.59 24.88 -12.70
N ILE A 534 -10.82 23.84 -13.04
CA ILE A 534 -10.22 23.65 -14.35
C ILE A 534 -10.83 22.40 -14.98
N PHE A 535 -11.43 22.54 -16.15
CA PHE A 535 -11.93 21.45 -16.96
C PHE A 535 -10.92 21.13 -18.07
N GLU A 536 -10.52 19.88 -18.16
CA GLU A 536 -9.67 19.38 -19.23
C GLU A 536 -10.50 19.25 -20.52
N ASN A 537 -10.05 19.93 -21.58
CA ASN A 537 -10.62 19.99 -22.93
C ASN A 537 -12.03 20.58 -23.06
N ASN A 538 -13.00 20.16 -22.26
CA ASN A 538 -14.40 20.57 -22.35
C ASN A 538 -15.12 20.47 -21.00
N LEU A 539 -16.21 21.23 -20.85
CA LEU A 539 -17.20 20.97 -19.80
C LEU A 539 -17.87 19.61 -20.04
N PRO A 540 -18.37 18.93 -18.99
CA PRO A 540 -19.07 17.66 -19.12
C PRO A 540 -20.17 17.72 -20.19
N LYS A 541 -20.26 16.68 -21.03
CA LYS A 541 -21.11 16.72 -22.22
C LYS A 541 -22.59 16.61 -21.88
N GLU A 542 -22.95 15.64 -21.04
CA GLU A 542 -24.33 15.23 -20.78
C GLU A 542 -24.58 15.02 -19.27
N VAL A 543 -25.84 15.22 -18.86
CA VAL A 543 -26.27 14.91 -17.49
C VAL A 543 -26.48 13.41 -17.32
N MET A 544 -26.06 12.86 -16.19
CA MET A 544 -26.29 11.46 -15.84
C MET A 544 -27.77 11.20 -15.45
N GLY A 545 -28.26 10.00 -15.79
CA GLY A 545 -29.47 9.39 -15.24
C GLY A 545 -30.72 9.56 -16.11
N TYR A 546 -31.66 8.61 -16.00
CA TYR A 546 -32.84 8.53 -16.88
C TYR A 546 -34.05 9.28 -16.31
N GLY A 547 -34.27 9.26 -15.00
CA GLY A 547 -35.42 9.90 -14.38
C GLY A 547 -35.38 11.43 -14.55
N ASP A 548 -36.46 12.03 -15.08
CA ASP A 548 -36.56 13.46 -15.42
C ASP A 548 -35.37 13.97 -16.26
N HIS A 549 -34.91 13.16 -17.21
CA HIS A 549 -33.70 13.47 -17.99
C HIS A 549 -33.83 14.79 -18.77
N GLU A 550 -34.98 15.05 -19.41
CA GLU A 550 -35.16 16.30 -20.18
C GLU A 550 -35.10 17.55 -19.28
N GLY A 551 -35.77 17.52 -18.12
CA GLY A 551 -35.74 18.61 -17.15
C GLY A 551 -34.34 18.84 -16.61
N LYS A 552 -33.64 17.77 -16.23
CA LYS A 552 -32.25 17.81 -15.78
C LYS A 552 -31.31 18.34 -16.86
N THR A 553 -31.49 17.94 -18.13
CA THR A 553 -30.66 18.43 -19.24
C THR A 553 -30.81 19.93 -19.44
N LYS A 554 -32.04 20.48 -19.35
CA LYS A 554 -32.26 21.93 -19.41
C LYS A 554 -31.51 22.67 -18.29
N GLN A 555 -31.58 22.16 -17.06
CA GLN A 555 -30.86 22.75 -15.92
C GLN A 555 -29.33 22.60 -16.06
N PHE A 556 -28.86 21.46 -16.55
CA PHE A 556 -27.45 21.17 -16.76
C PHE A 556 -26.83 22.12 -17.80
N GLU A 557 -27.49 22.33 -18.93
CA GLU A 557 -27.03 23.28 -19.95
C GLU A 557 -27.08 24.73 -19.47
N GLN A 558 -28.07 25.10 -18.65
CA GLN A 558 -28.10 26.41 -18.00
C GLN A 558 -26.89 26.62 -17.08
N GLN A 559 -26.55 25.63 -16.25
CA GLN A 559 -25.38 25.68 -15.37
C GLN A 559 -24.07 25.73 -16.16
N LYS A 560 -23.94 24.96 -17.24
CA LYS A 560 -22.79 25.04 -18.17
C LYS A 560 -22.67 26.43 -18.79
N GLY A 561 -23.78 27.04 -19.18
CA GLY A 561 -23.82 28.43 -19.67
C GLY A 561 -23.30 29.42 -18.62
N ALA A 562 -23.73 29.26 -17.36
CA ALA A 562 -23.25 30.10 -16.26
C ALA A 562 -21.73 29.92 -15.99
N MET A 563 -21.21 28.69 -16.06
CA MET A 563 -19.77 28.44 -15.92
C MET A 563 -18.97 29.07 -17.06
N LYS A 564 -19.43 28.95 -18.31
CA LYS A 564 -18.78 29.57 -19.48
C LYS A 564 -18.73 31.11 -19.37
N ALA A 565 -19.70 31.72 -18.71
CA ALA A 565 -19.74 33.17 -18.52
C ALA A 565 -18.75 33.68 -17.45
N ASP A 566 -18.18 32.81 -16.61
CA ASP A 566 -17.26 33.16 -15.53
C ASP A 566 -15.90 32.43 -15.69
N GLU A 567 -15.15 32.84 -16.71
CA GLU A 567 -13.83 32.27 -17.02
C GLU A 567 -12.76 32.53 -15.93
N SER A 568 -13.07 33.40 -14.96
CA SER A 568 -12.15 33.71 -13.85
C SER A 568 -12.03 32.55 -12.86
N HIS A 569 -13.15 31.85 -12.63
CA HIS A 569 -13.29 30.71 -11.73
C HIS A 569 -13.43 29.37 -12.46
N PHE A 570 -13.97 29.35 -13.69
CA PHE A 570 -14.16 28.14 -14.48
C PHE A 570 -13.34 28.20 -15.76
N MET A 571 -12.28 27.42 -15.84
CA MET A 571 -11.35 27.43 -16.98
C MET A 571 -11.50 26.14 -17.78
N VAL A 572 -11.60 26.25 -19.11
CA VAL A 572 -11.56 25.09 -20.02
C VAL A 572 -10.26 25.15 -20.80
N THR A 573 -9.45 24.09 -20.76
CA THR A 573 -8.12 24.11 -21.38
C THR A 573 -7.71 22.72 -21.90
N GLY A 574 -7.03 22.68 -23.05
CA GLY A 574 -6.31 21.49 -23.51
C GLY A 574 -4.91 21.35 -22.92
N ASN A 575 -4.46 22.32 -22.12
CA ASN A 575 -3.18 22.30 -21.42
C ASN A 575 -3.40 22.68 -19.95
N VAL A 576 -3.67 21.67 -19.13
CA VAL A 576 -3.95 21.83 -17.70
C VAL A 576 -2.74 22.40 -16.96
N GLU A 577 -1.53 21.90 -17.24
CA GLU A 577 -0.28 22.34 -16.61
C GLU A 577 -0.03 23.84 -16.73
N LYS A 578 -0.26 24.41 -17.92
CA LYS A 578 -0.09 25.85 -18.15
C LYS A 578 -1.00 26.66 -17.23
N VAL A 579 -2.24 26.20 -17.04
CA VAL A 579 -3.21 26.87 -16.16
C VAL A 579 -2.84 26.67 -14.69
N LEU A 580 -2.41 25.47 -14.29
CA LEU A 580 -1.90 25.19 -12.94
C LEU A 580 -0.77 26.15 -12.57
N ASN A 581 0.25 26.27 -13.43
CA ASN A 581 1.37 27.18 -13.22
C ASN A 581 0.90 28.64 -13.13
N GLY A 582 0.00 29.07 -14.01
CA GLY A 582 -0.59 30.43 -13.97
C GLY A 582 -1.38 30.73 -12.69
N LYS A 583 -1.88 29.70 -11.99
CA LYS A 583 -2.58 29.80 -10.70
C LYS A 583 -1.65 29.57 -9.49
N GLY A 584 -0.34 29.51 -9.69
CA GLY A 584 0.64 29.34 -8.60
C GLY A 584 0.67 27.92 -8.02
N VAL A 585 0.19 26.93 -8.77
CA VAL A 585 0.43 25.50 -8.52
C VAL A 585 1.72 25.14 -9.24
N LEU A 586 2.80 25.00 -8.48
CA LEU A 586 4.14 24.76 -9.03
C LEU A 586 4.47 23.28 -9.02
N GLN A 587 5.01 22.79 -10.13
CA GLN A 587 5.56 21.45 -10.24
C GLN A 587 6.88 21.31 -9.47
N GLU A 588 7.16 20.12 -8.96
CA GLU A 588 8.47 19.75 -8.44
C GLU A 588 9.33 19.17 -9.56
N MET A 589 10.41 19.87 -9.94
CA MET A 589 11.24 19.52 -11.11
C MET A 589 11.83 18.11 -11.05
N ILE A 590 11.96 17.53 -9.85
CA ILE A 590 12.41 16.15 -9.64
C ILE A 590 11.53 15.11 -10.35
N GLY A 591 10.25 15.40 -10.59
CA GLY A 591 9.36 14.51 -11.36
C GLY A 591 9.84 14.36 -12.82
N GLY A 592 10.16 15.47 -13.47
CA GLY A 592 10.68 15.48 -14.84
C GLY A 592 12.05 14.81 -15.00
N GLU A 593 12.83 14.72 -13.92
CA GLU A 593 14.11 13.98 -13.86
C GLU A 593 13.92 12.46 -13.65
N GLY A 594 12.68 11.98 -13.56
CA GLY A 594 12.35 10.57 -13.38
C GLY A 594 12.37 10.10 -11.91
N LEU A 595 12.41 11.03 -10.94
CA LEU A 595 12.28 10.69 -9.52
C LEU A 595 10.81 10.63 -9.09
N SER A 596 10.48 9.66 -8.25
CA SER A 596 9.17 9.59 -7.61
C SER A 596 9.23 10.22 -6.23
N PHE A 597 8.17 10.90 -5.82
CA PHE A 597 8.13 11.55 -4.52
C PHE A 597 6.71 11.65 -3.95
N ILE A 598 6.63 11.93 -2.65
CA ILE A 598 5.44 12.48 -2.01
C ILE A 598 5.85 13.71 -1.19
N ARG A 599 5.00 14.74 -1.24
CA ARG A 599 5.16 15.98 -0.47
C ARG A 599 4.16 16.00 0.69
N LYS A 600 4.67 16.28 1.88
CA LYS A 600 3.91 16.39 3.12
C LYS A 600 4.29 17.70 3.84
N ASN A 601 3.50 18.06 4.84
CA ASN A 601 3.70 19.21 5.69
C ASN A 601 3.87 18.77 7.15
N GLN A 602 4.94 19.21 7.79
CA GLN A 602 5.18 18.99 9.21
C GLN A 602 5.36 20.35 9.89
N ASN A 603 4.41 20.73 10.76
CA ASN A 603 4.44 22.00 11.50
C ASN A 603 4.61 23.25 10.63
N GLY A 604 4.02 23.29 9.44
CA GLY A 604 4.14 24.41 8.51
C GLY A 604 5.33 24.32 7.55
N HIS A 605 6.21 23.34 7.73
CA HIS A 605 7.38 23.11 6.89
C HIS A 605 7.17 21.94 5.93
N LYS A 606 7.71 22.04 4.71
CA LYS A 606 7.60 20.98 3.72
C LYS A 606 8.55 19.82 4.02
N VAL A 607 8.06 18.61 3.81
CA VAL A 607 8.79 17.34 3.93
C VAL A 607 8.56 16.54 2.66
N TYR A 608 9.63 16.06 2.06
CA TYR A 608 9.59 15.22 0.87
C TYR A 608 10.14 13.85 1.20
N PHE A 609 9.47 12.79 0.78
CA PHE A 609 10.12 11.51 0.56
C PHE A 609 10.40 11.39 -0.94
N ILE A 610 11.66 11.23 -1.33
CA ILE A 610 12.11 11.14 -2.71
C ILE A 610 12.78 9.78 -2.91
N THR A 611 12.41 9.07 -3.96
CA THR A 611 13.00 7.77 -4.33
C THR A 611 13.35 7.71 -5.81
N ASN A 612 14.49 7.09 -6.11
CA ASN A 612 14.94 6.83 -7.47
C ASN A 612 14.59 5.39 -7.84
N LEU A 613 13.37 5.21 -8.37
CA LEU A 613 12.88 3.92 -8.85
C LEU A 613 13.30 3.61 -10.29
N GLY A 614 14.15 4.45 -10.90
CA GLY A 614 14.64 4.26 -12.26
C GLY A 614 16.16 4.41 -12.40
N ASN A 615 16.62 4.65 -13.63
CA ASN A 615 18.04 4.79 -13.96
C ASN A 615 18.36 6.10 -14.71
N GLN A 616 17.41 7.04 -14.76
CA GLN A 616 17.58 8.32 -15.45
C GLN A 616 18.41 9.29 -14.60
N PHE A 617 18.01 9.48 -13.34
CA PHE A 617 18.73 10.34 -12.39
C PHE A 617 19.84 9.58 -11.65
N LYS A 618 20.92 10.29 -11.31
CA LYS A 618 21.99 9.80 -10.42
C LYS A 618 22.42 10.89 -9.45
N GLU A 619 22.66 12.08 -10.00
CA GLU A 619 22.94 13.29 -9.24
C GLU A 619 22.72 14.53 -10.10
N GLY A 620 22.48 15.67 -9.47
CA GLY A 620 22.31 16.93 -10.17
C GLY A 620 21.78 18.05 -9.27
N TRP A 621 21.74 19.26 -9.84
CA TRP A 621 21.10 20.40 -9.21
C TRP A 621 19.59 20.35 -9.43
N VAL A 622 18.82 20.29 -8.35
CA VAL A 622 17.35 20.24 -8.40
C VAL A 622 16.73 21.40 -7.64
N SER A 623 15.60 21.90 -8.15
CA SER A 623 14.77 22.90 -7.47
C SER A 623 13.60 22.21 -6.77
N LEU A 624 13.28 22.65 -5.55
CA LEU A 624 12.07 22.25 -4.83
C LEU A 624 11.26 23.49 -4.46
N THR A 625 9.94 23.36 -4.39
CA THR A 625 9.06 24.45 -3.95
C THR A 625 9.15 24.74 -2.43
N ALA A 626 10.06 24.06 -1.73
CA ALA A 626 10.38 24.21 -0.31
C ALA A 626 11.15 25.49 0.04
N GLY A 627 11.59 26.26 -0.95
CA GLY A 627 12.27 27.53 -0.74
C GLY A 627 13.79 27.43 -0.78
N ASP A 628 14.47 28.17 0.10
CA ASP A 628 15.92 28.33 0.06
C ASP A 628 16.68 27.06 0.48
N ALA A 629 17.72 26.68 -0.28
CA ALA A 629 18.58 25.54 0.02
C ALA A 629 19.25 25.64 1.39
N ALA A 630 19.49 26.85 1.89
CA ALA A 630 20.00 27.08 3.25
C ALA A 630 19.10 26.51 4.35
N HIS A 631 17.81 26.28 4.07
CA HIS A 631 16.85 25.73 5.02
C HIS A 631 16.53 24.26 4.75
N LEU A 632 17.26 23.56 3.89
CA LEU A 632 16.97 22.17 3.54
C LEU A 632 18.03 21.22 4.11
N SER A 633 17.57 20.19 4.82
CA SER A 633 18.39 19.07 5.25
C SER A 633 17.87 17.74 4.70
N GLY A 634 18.80 16.80 4.57
CA GLY A 634 18.55 15.44 4.12
C GLY A 634 18.52 14.45 5.29
N TYR A 635 17.67 13.45 5.19
CA TYR A 635 17.66 12.29 6.08
C TYR A 635 17.61 11.00 5.26
N ASP A 636 18.58 10.12 5.47
CA ASP A 636 18.61 8.80 4.85
C ASP A 636 17.91 7.79 5.79
N PRO A 637 16.70 7.31 5.45
CA PRO A 637 15.97 6.36 6.29
C PRO A 637 16.61 4.96 6.35
N LEU A 638 17.51 4.63 5.41
CA LEU A 638 18.25 3.36 5.41
C LEU A 638 19.32 3.34 6.50
N THR A 639 20.04 4.45 6.66
CA THR A 639 21.15 4.55 7.62
C THR A 639 20.82 5.34 8.89
N GLY A 640 19.70 6.07 8.90
CA GLY A 640 19.32 6.99 9.98
C GLY A 640 20.15 8.27 10.02
N ARG A 641 20.94 8.55 8.97
CA ARG A 641 21.87 9.69 8.96
C ARG A 641 21.19 10.96 8.45
N LYS A 642 21.38 12.07 9.17
CA LYS A 642 21.11 13.42 8.69
C LYS A 642 22.31 13.99 7.93
N PHE A 643 22.06 14.79 6.91
CA PHE A 643 23.09 15.44 6.11
C PHE A 643 22.59 16.78 5.54
N ASN A 644 23.52 17.65 5.15
CA ASN A 644 23.20 18.93 4.51
C ASN A 644 23.47 18.84 3.02
N PHE A 645 22.72 19.60 2.23
CA PHE A 645 22.94 19.72 0.79
C PHE A 645 23.96 20.82 0.48
N ALA A 646 24.71 20.64 -0.61
CA ALA A 646 25.27 21.79 -1.31
C ALA A 646 24.13 22.54 -2.01
N GLY A 647 24.23 23.85 -2.13
CA GLY A 647 23.13 24.71 -2.53
C GLY A 647 23.59 25.97 -3.22
N ARG A 648 22.83 26.41 -4.22
CA ARG A 648 23.15 27.61 -5.00
C ARG A 648 21.90 28.41 -5.33
N LYS A 649 22.09 29.67 -5.71
CA LYS A 649 21.07 30.47 -6.39
C LYS A 649 21.14 30.21 -7.89
N HIS A 650 19.98 30.08 -8.53
CA HIS A 650 19.85 29.94 -9.98
C HIS A 650 18.64 30.77 -10.43
N GLY A 651 18.91 31.99 -10.90
CA GLY A 651 17.87 33.00 -11.11
C GLY A 651 17.14 33.33 -9.80
N ALA A 652 15.81 33.31 -9.83
CA ALA A 652 14.96 33.55 -8.65
C ALA A 652 14.78 32.31 -7.75
N GLN A 653 15.27 31.14 -8.17
CA GLN A 653 15.12 29.88 -7.43
C GLN A 653 16.39 29.49 -6.68
N SER A 654 16.23 28.69 -5.63
CA SER A 654 17.33 28.00 -4.98
C SER A 654 17.36 26.54 -5.41
N GLN A 655 18.56 25.99 -5.57
CA GLN A 655 18.78 24.60 -5.94
C GLN A 655 19.62 23.90 -4.89
N ILE A 656 19.34 22.61 -4.67
CA ILE A 656 20.19 21.69 -3.91
C ILE A 656 20.89 20.72 -4.85
N TRP A 657 22.11 20.31 -4.51
CA TRP A 657 22.76 19.17 -5.17
C TRP A 657 22.24 17.87 -4.56
N LEU A 658 21.36 17.18 -5.29
CA LEU A 658 20.85 15.88 -4.89
C LEU A 658 21.69 14.78 -5.52
N GLN A 659 22.26 13.89 -4.72
CA GLN A 659 22.91 12.65 -5.16
C GLN A 659 22.05 11.48 -4.68
N LEU A 660 21.36 10.81 -5.61
CA LEU A 660 20.42 9.73 -5.30
C LEU A 660 20.49 8.67 -6.40
N LEU A 661 21.28 7.62 -6.17
CA LEU A 661 21.50 6.56 -7.15
C LEU A 661 20.25 5.69 -7.31
N PRO A 662 20.12 4.96 -8.44
CA PRO A 662 19.04 3.99 -8.64
C PRO A 662 18.86 3.04 -7.44
N GLY A 663 17.62 2.91 -6.96
CA GLY A 663 17.26 2.12 -5.78
C GLY A 663 17.39 2.85 -4.44
N GLN A 664 17.95 4.06 -4.40
CA GLN A 664 18.05 4.87 -3.19
C GLN A 664 16.82 5.76 -2.97
N SER A 665 16.62 6.11 -1.72
CA SER A 665 15.57 7.01 -1.26
C SER A 665 16.08 7.89 -0.12
N CYS A 666 15.52 9.08 0.04
CA CYS A 666 15.82 9.98 1.15
C CYS A 666 14.63 10.87 1.48
N PHE A 667 14.69 11.49 2.65
CA PHE A 667 13.83 12.61 2.99
C PHE A 667 14.57 13.93 2.77
N VAL A 668 13.86 14.93 2.25
CA VAL A 668 14.27 16.34 2.28
C VAL A 668 13.33 17.08 3.20
N MET A 669 13.87 17.73 4.23
CA MET A 669 13.11 18.44 5.25
C MET A 669 13.46 19.92 5.22
N GLN A 670 12.42 20.77 5.27
CA GLN A 670 12.59 22.19 5.49
C GLN A 670 12.73 22.46 6.99
N ASP A 671 13.83 23.08 7.38
CA ASP A 671 14.19 23.43 8.75
C ASP A 671 14.01 24.94 8.99
N ALA A 672 13.69 25.30 10.24
CA ALA A 672 13.64 26.71 10.65
C ALA A 672 15.05 27.35 10.67
N ALA A 673 16.08 26.57 11.01
CA ALA A 673 17.46 27.05 11.06
C ALA A 673 18.10 27.08 9.66
N THR A 674 18.98 28.06 9.44
CA THR A 674 19.87 28.07 8.28
C THR A 674 21.05 27.14 8.52
N HIS A 675 21.35 26.30 7.54
CA HIS A 675 22.54 25.45 7.51
C HIS A 675 23.66 26.12 6.73
N LEU A 676 24.91 25.81 7.08
CA LEU A 676 26.06 26.16 6.24
C LEU A 676 25.99 25.33 4.96
N VAL A 677 25.90 26.02 3.82
CA VAL A 677 25.75 25.42 2.50
C VAL A 677 26.99 25.68 1.67
N SER A 678 27.64 24.61 1.20
CA SER A 678 28.65 24.71 0.14
C SER A 678 27.96 25.14 -1.15
N THR A 679 28.53 26.12 -1.85
CA THR A 679 28.01 26.57 -3.16
C THR A 679 28.46 25.71 -4.34
N ALA A 680 29.49 24.88 -4.13
CA ALA A 680 30.00 23.96 -5.14
C ALA A 680 29.39 22.57 -4.98
N ALA A 681 29.14 21.90 -6.12
CA ALA A 681 28.79 20.49 -6.15
C ALA A 681 29.93 19.67 -5.50
N PRO A 682 29.61 18.59 -4.78
CA PRO A 682 30.60 17.63 -4.31
C PRO A 682 31.46 17.10 -5.46
N LYS A 683 32.75 16.88 -5.21
CA LYS A 683 33.65 16.25 -6.19
C LYS A 683 33.21 14.82 -6.49
N ASP A 684 33.52 14.34 -7.68
CA ASP A 684 33.32 12.94 -8.05
C ASP A 684 34.15 12.01 -7.16
N TYR A 685 33.62 10.81 -6.92
CA TYR A 685 34.37 9.76 -6.26
C TYR A 685 35.46 9.21 -7.20
N ALA A 686 36.71 9.22 -6.74
CA ALA A 686 37.74 8.36 -7.29
C ALA A 686 37.54 6.93 -6.76
N ALA A 687 38.07 5.93 -7.48
CA ALA A 687 37.92 4.53 -7.13
C ALA A 687 39.28 3.85 -6.89
N PHE A 688 39.39 3.12 -5.79
CA PHE A 688 40.50 2.24 -5.46
C PHE A 688 40.02 0.79 -5.52
N LYS A 689 40.52 0.02 -6.49
CA LYS A 689 40.17 -1.40 -6.65
C LYS A 689 40.76 -2.21 -5.49
N VAL A 690 39.95 -3.05 -4.85
CA VAL A 690 40.43 -4.00 -3.84
C VAL A 690 40.83 -5.29 -4.56
N ASP A 691 42.07 -5.34 -5.03
CA ASP A 691 42.63 -6.48 -5.77
C ASP A 691 43.42 -7.39 -4.81
N THR A 692 42.84 -8.54 -4.47
CA THR A 692 43.41 -9.48 -3.50
C THR A 692 42.86 -10.88 -3.72
N LYS A 693 43.61 -11.87 -3.23
CA LYS A 693 43.16 -13.25 -3.06
C LYS A 693 42.27 -13.38 -1.83
N TRP A 694 41.32 -14.32 -1.88
CA TRP A 694 40.32 -14.51 -0.83
C TRP A 694 40.34 -15.93 -0.30
N THR A 695 40.08 -16.05 1.01
CA THR A 695 39.61 -17.29 1.63
C THR A 695 38.09 -17.20 1.75
N LEU A 696 37.38 -18.14 1.13
CA LEU A 696 35.93 -18.31 1.23
C LEU A 696 35.63 -19.52 2.10
N GLN A 697 34.84 -19.34 3.16
CA GLN A 697 34.41 -20.40 4.06
C GLN A 697 32.88 -20.45 4.12
N PHE A 698 32.29 -21.61 3.83
CA PHE A 698 30.86 -21.84 4.06
C PHE A 698 30.59 -22.03 5.56
N LEU A 699 29.62 -21.28 6.08
CA LEU A 699 29.29 -21.24 7.49
C LEU A 699 28.04 -22.09 7.75
N GLN A 700 26.91 -21.47 8.08
CA GLN A 700 25.66 -22.17 8.37
C GLN A 700 24.73 -22.10 7.16
N GLY A 701 24.21 -23.26 6.75
CA GLY A 701 23.32 -23.39 5.61
C GLY A 701 22.82 -24.80 5.37
N ARG A 702 22.19 -25.00 4.21
CA ARG A 702 21.60 -26.26 3.75
C ARG A 702 21.97 -26.50 2.27
N PRO A 703 22.37 -27.73 1.88
CA PRO A 703 22.76 -28.82 2.77
C PRO A 703 23.92 -28.38 3.68
N ALA A 704 24.15 -29.11 4.78
CA ALA A 704 25.28 -28.81 5.65
C ALA A 704 26.59 -28.90 4.85
N TYR A 705 27.34 -27.79 4.81
CA TYR A 705 28.52 -27.66 3.99
C TYR A 705 29.47 -26.64 4.63
N HIS A 706 30.69 -27.09 4.96
CA HIS A 706 31.67 -26.31 5.74
C HIS A 706 33.03 -26.21 5.03
N GLN A 707 33.07 -26.43 3.72
CA GLN A 707 34.31 -26.39 2.94
C GLN A 707 34.85 -24.95 2.86
N SER A 708 36.18 -24.86 2.78
CA SER A 708 36.90 -23.60 2.52
C SER A 708 37.58 -23.65 1.15
N PHE A 709 37.64 -22.51 0.48
CA PHE A 709 38.26 -22.33 -0.83
C PHE A 709 39.23 -21.16 -0.78
N HIS A 710 40.35 -21.30 -1.47
CA HIS A 710 41.21 -20.17 -1.82
C HIS A 710 40.89 -19.77 -3.26
N ILE A 711 40.43 -18.54 -3.45
CA ILE A 711 40.03 -18.04 -4.77
C ILE A 711 40.81 -16.78 -5.12
N ASP A 712 41.32 -16.71 -6.34
CA ASP A 712 42.04 -15.53 -6.84
C ASP A 712 41.07 -14.42 -7.22
N THR A 713 39.86 -14.77 -7.64
CA THR A 713 38.79 -13.83 -8.02
C THR A 713 37.48 -14.18 -7.35
N LEU A 714 36.73 -13.14 -6.97
CA LEU A 714 35.36 -13.30 -6.50
C LEU A 714 34.51 -13.92 -7.61
N GLN A 715 33.66 -14.88 -7.29
CA GLN A 715 32.80 -15.57 -8.26
C GLN A 715 31.57 -16.16 -7.57
N SER A 716 30.55 -16.51 -8.38
CA SER A 716 29.34 -17.16 -7.88
C SER A 716 29.68 -18.50 -7.22
N TRP A 717 29.04 -18.82 -6.09
CA TRP A 717 29.20 -20.11 -5.40
C TRP A 717 28.84 -21.30 -6.30
N THR A 718 27.97 -21.05 -7.27
CA THR A 718 27.50 -22.03 -8.26
C THR A 718 28.59 -22.58 -9.17
N ASN A 719 29.77 -21.95 -9.18
CA ASN A 719 30.91 -22.34 -10.00
C ASN A 719 32.01 -23.07 -9.19
N LEU A 720 31.85 -23.23 -7.87
CA LEU A 720 32.90 -23.74 -6.99
C LEU A 720 32.91 -25.28 -6.87
N SER A 721 31.74 -25.90 -6.74
CA SER A 721 31.56 -27.35 -6.61
C SER A 721 30.09 -27.74 -6.83
N ASP A 722 29.83 -29.02 -7.05
CA ASP A 722 28.46 -29.54 -7.19
C ASP A 722 27.62 -29.32 -5.92
N THR A 723 28.23 -29.38 -4.73
CA THR A 723 27.52 -29.11 -3.46
C THR A 723 27.28 -27.62 -3.25
N ALA A 724 28.29 -26.77 -3.50
CA ALA A 724 28.17 -25.31 -3.35
C ALA A 724 27.09 -24.72 -4.27
N LYS A 725 26.82 -25.38 -5.40
CA LYS A 725 25.79 -25.02 -6.37
C LYS A 725 24.37 -25.02 -5.80
N PHE A 726 24.08 -25.92 -4.86
CA PHE A 726 22.75 -26.05 -4.25
C PHE A 726 22.71 -25.51 -2.82
N TYR A 727 23.78 -24.87 -2.35
CA TYR A 727 23.85 -24.33 -1.00
C TYR A 727 22.96 -23.09 -0.85
N THR A 728 22.16 -23.07 0.23
CA THR A 728 21.52 -21.87 0.77
C THR A 728 22.05 -21.61 2.17
N GLY A 729 22.39 -20.35 2.47
CA GLY A 729 22.89 -19.97 3.79
C GLY A 729 23.94 -18.88 3.71
N THR A 730 24.95 -18.99 4.56
CA THR A 730 25.96 -17.94 4.76
C THR A 730 27.36 -18.42 4.40
N ALA A 731 28.14 -17.58 3.71
CA ALA A 731 29.56 -17.82 3.49
C ALA A 731 30.38 -16.55 3.77
N ARG A 732 31.58 -16.72 4.33
CA ARG A 732 32.50 -15.64 4.69
C ARG A 732 33.68 -15.61 3.74
N TYR A 733 33.89 -14.44 3.14
CA TYR A 733 35.10 -14.07 2.42
C TYR A 733 36.03 -13.32 3.36
N SER A 734 37.31 -13.69 3.40
CA SER A 734 38.34 -13.01 4.20
C SER A 734 39.57 -12.72 3.35
N ALA A 735 40.14 -11.52 3.49
CA ALA A 735 41.35 -11.13 2.77
C ALA A 735 42.16 -10.06 3.53
N SER A 736 43.42 -9.88 3.10
CA SER A 736 44.26 -8.73 3.47
C SER A 736 44.63 -7.96 2.21
N PHE A 737 44.59 -6.62 2.27
CA PHE A 737 44.88 -5.77 1.12
C PHE A 737 45.60 -4.48 1.58
N ASN A 738 46.42 -3.90 0.70
CA ASN A 738 47.16 -2.67 1.00
C ASN A 738 46.41 -1.45 0.47
N VAL A 739 46.26 -0.42 1.29
CA VAL A 739 45.59 0.84 0.92
C VAL A 739 46.60 1.98 0.93
N PRO A 740 46.71 2.78 -0.15
CA PRO A 740 47.64 3.90 -0.18
C PRO A 740 47.17 5.06 0.71
N LYS A 741 48.13 5.88 1.14
CA LYS A 741 47.85 7.08 1.96
C LYS A 741 46.88 8.05 1.29
N SER A 742 46.96 8.18 -0.05
CA SER A 742 46.07 9.02 -0.86
C SER A 742 44.58 8.67 -0.74
N VAL A 743 44.24 7.43 -0.36
CA VAL A 743 42.87 6.98 -0.11
C VAL A 743 42.52 7.18 1.37
N THR A 744 43.39 6.79 2.29
CA THR A 744 43.13 6.84 3.74
C THR A 744 43.10 8.27 4.31
N ASP A 745 43.75 9.23 3.67
CA ASP A 745 43.69 10.66 4.03
C ASP A 745 42.32 11.31 3.70
N LYS A 746 41.43 10.59 2.99
CA LYS A 746 40.10 11.10 2.60
C LYS A 746 39.05 10.86 3.67
N LYS A 747 38.10 11.79 3.76
CA LYS A 747 37.05 11.78 4.80
C LYS A 747 35.77 11.09 4.35
N ASP A 748 35.50 11.08 3.05
CA ASP A 748 34.31 10.46 2.48
C ASP A 748 34.70 9.17 1.77
N LEU A 749 34.49 8.04 2.46
CA LEU A 749 34.89 6.71 2.05
C LEU A 749 33.68 5.80 1.98
N VAL A 750 33.53 5.07 0.87
CA VAL A 750 32.43 4.12 0.65
C VAL A 750 33.01 2.83 0.07
N ILE A 751 32.69 1.67 0.64
CA ILE A 751 32.95 0.39 -0.01
C ILE A 751 31.78 0.06 -0.95
N ASP A 752 32.08 -0.16 -2.21
CA ASP A 752 31.15 -0.62 -3.23
C ASP A 752 31.41 -2.11 -3.47
N LEU A 753 30.45 -2.95 -3.10
CA LEU A 753 30.56 -4.41 -3.20
C LEU A 753 30.25 -4.93 -4.61
N GLY A 754 29.77 -4.06 -5.51
CA GLY A 754 29.27 -4.48 -6.81
C GLY A 754 28.02 -5.34 -6.68
N THR A 755 28.04 -6.53 -7.29
CA THR A 755 26.89 -7.44 -7.33
C THR A 755 26.94 -8.44 -6.17
N VAL A 756 25.97 -8.34 -5.28
CA VAL A 756 25.78 -9.25 -4.14
C VAL A 756 24.48 -10.06 -4.34
N ASN A 757 24.55 -11.36 -4.06
CA ASN A 757 23.45 -12.31 -4.17
C ASN A 757 23.29 -13.01 -2.81
N GLU A 758 22.62 -12.42 -1.82
CA GLU A 758 21.70 -11.26 -1.87
C GLU A 758 21.95 -10.17 -0.82
N SER A 759 22.68 -10.48 0.25
CA SER A 759 23.05 -9.49 1.28
C SER A 759 24.46 -9.76 1.80
N ALA A 760 25.15 -8.71 2.26
CA ALA A 760 26.55 -8.79 2.69
C ALA A 760 26.84 -7.93 3.93
N SER A 761 27.26 -8.57 5.02
CA SER A 761 27.80 -7.90 6.20
C SER A 761 29.30 -7.72 6.08
N VAL A 762 29.80 -6.51 6.31
CA VAL A 762 31.21 -6.16 6.11
C VAL A 762 31.90 -5.77 7.42
N LYS A 763 33.10 -6.31 7.63
CA LYS A 763 34.04 -5.86 8.65
C LYS A 763 35.34 -5.42 8.01
N ILE A 764 35.95 -4.36 8.54
CA ILE A 764 37.28 -3.89 8.18
C ILE A 764 38.11 -3.84 9.46
N ASN A 765 39.32 -4.43 9.44
CA ASN A 765 40.22 -4.47 10.59
C ASN A 765 39.51 -4.99 11.88
N GLY A 766 38.69 -6.04 11.71
CA GLY A 766 37.91 -6.67 12.79
C GLY A 766 36.65 -5.92 13.23
N LYS A 767 36.41 -4.70 12.74
CA LYS A 767 35.26 -3.86 13.14
C LYS A 767 34.15 -3.89 12.09
N ALA A 768 32.91 -4.12 12.51
CA ALA A 768 31.74 -4.08 11.63
C ALA A 768 31.46 -2.66 11.14
N ILE A 769 31.18 -2.52 9.85
CA ILE A 769 30.80 -1.23 9.23
C ILE A 769 29.34 -1.22 8.75
N GLY A 770 28.69 -2.38 8.65
CA GLY A 770 27.27 -2.50 8.32
C GLY A 770 26.94 -3.73 7.47
N THR A 771 25.68 -3.81 7.04
CA THR A 771 25.15 -4.86 6.15
C THR A 771 24.48 -4.22 4.96
N ALA A 772 24.96 -4.54 3.75
CA ALA A 772 24.34 -4.14 2.50
C ALA A 772 23.29 -5.17 2.09
N TRP A 773 22.02 -4.76 2.00
CA TRP A 773 20.88 -5.64 1.69
C TRP A 773 19.96 -5.07 0.60
N SER A 774 20.27 -3.88 0.08
CA SER A 774 19.54 -3.21 -1.00
C SER A 774 20.50 -2.63 -2.04
N ILE A 775 19.98 -2.31 -3.21
CA ILE A 775 20.74 -1.70 -4.31
C ILE A 775 20.84 -0.18 -4.10
N PRO A 776 22.01 0.44 -4.37
CA PRO A 776 23.30 -0.20 -4.63
C PRO A 776 23.91 -0.80 -3.36
N PHE A 777 24.66 -1.90 -3.49
CA PHE A 777 25.32 -2.59 -2.38
C PHE A 777 26.57 -1.83 -1.89
N ARG A 778 26.34 -0.66 -1.30
CA ARG A 778 27.36 0.28 -0.82
C ARG A 778 27.23 0.49 0.68
N LEU A 779 28.37 0.59 1.37
CA LEU A 779 28.43 0.95 2.78
C LEU A 779 29.43 2.07 3.00
N LYS A 780 29.05 3.07 3.81
CA LYS A 780 30.00 4.08 4.24
C LYS A 780 31.06 3.43 5.13
N ILE A 781 32.32 3.78 4.92
CA ILE A 781 33.43 3.41 5.79
C ILE A 781 33.62 4.56 6.79
N PRO A 782 33.42 4.34 8.10
CA PRO A 782 33.69 5.37 9.11
C PRO A 782 35.16 5.82 9.10
N SER A 783 35.40 7.09 9.44
CA SER A 783 36.76 7.65 9.54
C SER A 783 37.63 6.82 10.50
N GLY A 784 38.89 6.61 10.15
CA GLY A 784 39.85 5.85 10.95
C GLY A 784 39.67 4.32 10.92
N MET A 785 38.74 3.80 10.11
CA MET A 785 38.60 2.34 9.93
C MET A 785 39.67 1.75 9.01
N LEU A 786 40.17 2.53 8.04
CA LEU A 786 41.27 2.13 7.15
C LEU A 786 42.59 2.72 7.63
N ALA A 787 43.66 1.93 7.53
CA ALA A 787 45.04 2.37 7.75
C ALA A 787 45.78 2.45 6.41
N ALA A 788 46.79 3.32 6.31
CA ALA A 788 47.74 3.26 5.21
C ALA A 788 48.55 1.95 5.31
N GLY A 789 48.74 1.26 4.18
CA GLY A 789 49.34 -0.08 4.16
C GLY A 789 48.31 -1.17 4.42
N LYS A 790 48.67 -2.18 5.22
CA LYS A 790 47.90 -3.43 5.35
C LYS A 790 46.58 -3.23 6.12
N ASN A 791 45.49 -3.72 5.53
CA ASN A 791 44.17 -3.81 6.15
C ASN A 791 43.61 -5.24 5.99
N THR A 792 42.70 -5.64 6.86
CA THR A 792 41.90 -6.87 6.70
C THR A 792 40.45 -6.54 6.39
N ILE A 793 39.81 -7.41 5.62
CA ILE A 793 38.38 -7.33 5.29
C ILE A 793 37.72 -8.70 5.45
N GLU A 794 36.54 -8.71 6.07
CA GLU A 794 35.64 -9.85 6.07
C GLU A 794 34.30 -9.44 5.44
N ILE A 795 33.79 -10.25 4.52
CA ILE A 795 32.47 -10.06 3.90
C ILE A 795 31.67 -11.35 4.12
N THR A 796 30.61 -11.30 4.90
CA THR A 796 29.71 -12.44 5.13
C THR A 796 28.46 -12.27 4.27
N VAL A 797 28.27 -13.15 3.29
CA VAL A 797 27.18 -13.09 2.31
C VAL A 797 26.11 -14.12 2.62
N THR A 798 24.83 -13.75 2.51
CA THR A 798 23.67 -14.66 2.58
C THR A 798 22.94 -14.68 1.25
N ASN A 799 22.65 -15.86 0.68
CA ASN A 799 21.97 -16.00 -0.62
C ASN A 799 20.48 -16.38 -0.51
N LEU A 800 19.84 -16.58 -1.67
CA LEU A 800 18.47 -17.10 -1.78
C LEU A 800 18.40 -18.61 -1.48
N SER A 801 17.24 -19.07 -1.04
CA SER A 801 16.95 -20.50 -0.88
C SER A 801 16.57 -21.23 -2.16
N SER A 802 16.42 -20.53 -3.30
CA SER A 802 15.95 -21.08 -4.57
C SER A 802 16.74 -22.30 -5.03
N ASN A 803 18.08 -22.25 -4.97
CA ASN A 803 18.93 -23.36 -5.42
C ASN A 803 18.75 -24.61 -4.57
N TYR A 804 18.71 -24.47 -3.24
CA TYR A 804 18.46 -25.60 -2.35
C TYR A 804 17.05 -26.17 -2.54
N MET A 805 16.05 -25.32 -2.79
CA MET A 805 14.67 -25.76 -3.01
C MET A 805 14.53 -26.68 -4.21
N ARG A 806 15.40 -26.57 -5.22
CA ARG A 806 15.42 -27.50 -6.36
C ARG A 806 15.64 -28.95 -5.92
N VAL A 807 16.54 -29.13 -4.95
CA VAL A 807 16.88 -30.44 -4.39
C VAL A 807 15.82 -30.87 -3.38
N TYR A 808 15.48 -29.97 -2.46
CA TYR A 808 14.51 -30.24 -1.39
C TYR A 808 13.13 -30.62 -1.94
N ASP A 809 12.60 -29.88 -2.92
CA ASP A 809 11.28 -30.15 -3.50
C ASP A 809 11.24 -31.50 -4.26
N LYS A 810 12.38 -31.97 -4.77
CA LYS A 810 12.52 -33.27 -5.42
C LYS A 810 12.60 -34.41 -4.40
N GLU A 811 13.36 -34.23 -3.33
CA GLU A 811 13.61 -35.26 -2.32
C GLU A 811 12.49 -35.37 -1.28
N HIS A 812 11.78 -34.27 -1.02
CA HIS A 812 10.76 -34.14 0.02
C HIS A 812 9.43 -33.56 -0.49
N PRO A 813 8.82 -34.09 -1.57
CA PRO A 813 7.61 -33.51 -2.16
C PRO A 813 6.41 -33.41 -1.20
N GLU A 814 6.42 -34.16 -0.09
CA GLU A 814 5.41 -34.14 0.97
C GLU A 814 5.30 -32.82 1.74
N TRP A 815 6.28 -31.91 1.62
CA TRP A 815 6.17 -30.58 2.26
C TRP A 815 5.00 -29.76 1.71
N LYS A 816 4.53 -30.07 0.49
CA LYS A 816 3.35 -29.49 -0.16
C LYS A 816 2.08 -30.16 0.37
N LYS A 817 1.75 -29.88 1.64
CA LYS A 817 0.70 -30.55 2.43
C LYS A 817 -0.48 -29.65 2.78
N PHE A 818 -0.75 -28.57 2.04
CA PHE A 818 -1.83 -27.65 2.38
C PHE A 818 -3.15 -28.03 1.66
N TYR A 819 -4.29 -27.72 2.29
CA TYR A 819 -5.61 -27.81 1.63
C TYR A 819 -5.78 -26.70 0.56
N ASP A 820 -6.93 -26.68 -0.13
CA ASP A 820 -7.23 -25.74 -1.23
C ASP A 820 -6.21 -25.89 -2.39
N ILE A 821 -5.60 -24.79 -2.87
CA ILE A 821 -4.61 -24.78 -3.96
C ILE A 821 -3.22 -25.29 -3.54
N ASN A 822 -3.05 -25.73 -2.28
CA ASN A 822 -1.78 -26.20 -1.73
C ASN A 822 -0.71 -25.09 -1.73
N ILE A 823 0.36 -25.23 -2.53
CA ILE A 823 1.30 -24.16 -2.89
C ILE A 823 1.26 -24.01 -4.40
N ALA A 824 1.09 -22.77 -4.86
CA ALA A 824 1.12 -22.42 -6.27
C ALA A 824 2.41 -21.66 -6.60
N ASP A 825 2.85 -21.75 -7.85
CA ASP A 825 3.77 -20.77 -8.39
C ASP A 825 3.05 -19.47 -8.76
N ILE A 826 3.83 -18.47 -9.18
CA ILE A 826 3.28 -17.15 -9.56
C ILE A 826 2.33 -17.19 -10.75
N ALA A 827 2.35 -18.27 -11.53
CA ALA A 827 1.43 -18.50 -12.65
C ALA A 827 0.14 -19.20 -12.22
N TYR A 828 -0.10 -19.33 -10.90
CA TYR A 828 -1.20 -20.07 -10.32
C TYR A 828 -1.24 -21.55 -10.75
N THR A 829 -0.08 -22.14 -11.05
CA THR A 829 0.07 -23.58 -11.35
C THR A 829 0.69 -24.32 -10.16
N PRO A 830 0.59 -25.67 -10.10
CA PRO A 830 1.19 -26.43 -9.01
C PRO A 830 2.70 -26.17 -8.88
N PHE A 831 3.14 -25.84 -7.67
CA PHE A 831 4.54 -25.49 -7.41
C PHE A 831 5.51 -26.64 -7.69
N ASP A 832 6.53 -26.36 -8.52
CA ASP A 832 7.63 -27.27 -8.85
C ASP A 832 8.96 -26.52 -8.97
N ALA A 833 9.78 -26.57 -7.91
CA ALA A 833 11.10 -25.94 -7.92
C ALA A 833 12.17 -26.82 -8.56
N SER A 834 11.92 -28.12 -8.75
CA SER A 834 12.91 -29.07 -9.27
C SER A 834 13.38 -28.73 -10.69
N LYS A 835 12.62 -27.89 -11.42
CA LYS A 835 12.91 -27.45 -12.79
C LYS A 835 13.51 -26.04 -12.92
N TRP A 836 13.55 -25.26 -11.85
CA TRP A 836 14.05 -23.88 -11.91
C TRP A 836 15.50 -23.76 -12.42
N PRO A 837 15.86 -22.70 -13.14
CA PRO A 837 17.27 -22.44 -13.43
C PRO A 837 18.06 -22.20 -12.12
N ILE A 838 19.34 -22.55 -12.12
CA ILE A 838 20.25 -22.22 -11.02
C ILE A 838 20.40 -20.71 -10.96
N MET A 839 20.20 -20.14 -9.76
CA MET A 839 20.37 -18.72 -9.52
C MET A 839 21.79 -18.39 -9.04
N PRO A 840 22.35 -17.24 -9.44
CA PRO A 840 23.62 -16.75 -8.90
C PRO A 840 23.60 -16.67 -7.37
N SER A 841 24.74 -16.92 -6.71
CA SER A 841 24.88 -16.89 -5.25
C SER A 841 26.24 -16.35 -4.84
N GLY A 842 26.34 -15.64 -3.72
CA GLY A 842 27.60 -15.05 -3.27
C GLY A 842 27.86 -13.66 -3.86
N ILE A 843 29.12 -13.33 -4.11
CA ILE A 843 29.56 -12.05 -4.70
C ILE A 843 30.24 -12.32 -6.04
N SER A 844 29.83 -11.61 -7.10
CA SER A 844 30.29 -11.87 -8.47
C SER A 844 31.60 -11.14 -8.80
N ALA A 845 32.32 -11.64 -9.80
CA ALA A 845 33.62 -11.11 -10.23
C ALA A 845 33.55 -9.65 -10.68
N ASN A 846 34.52 -8.86 -10.21
CA ASN A 846 34.96 -7.56 -10.77
C ASN A 846 34.15 -6.30 -10.48
N ASN A 847 33.87 -5.96 -9.21
CA ASN A 847 33.54 -4.56 -8.85
C ASN A 847 33.88 -4.10 -7.42
N LEU A 848 34.48 -4.94 -6.56
CA LEU A 848 34.83 -4.52 -5.20
C LEU A 848 35.85 -3.38 -5.22
N LYS A 849 35.44 -2.21 -4.71
CA LYS A 849 36.27 -1.01 -4.70
C LYS A 849 35.93 -0.11 -3.51
N ILE A 850 36.90 0.70 -3.11
CA ILE A 850 36.72 1.79 -2.18
C ILE A 850 36.60 3.07 -3.00
N LEU A 851 35.45 3.72 -2.90
CA LEU A 851 35.19 5.05 -3.45
C LEU A 851 35.65 6.10 -2.43
N TYR A 852 36.37 7.12 -2.89
CA TYR A 852 36.91 8.17 -2.02
C TYR A 852 36.89 9.56 -2.68
N ARG A 853 36.76 10.63 -1.88
CA ARG A 853 36.93 12.02 -2.33
C ARG A 853 37.49 12.95 -1.27
#